data_AF-A0A538GYS4-F1
#
_entry.id   AF-A0A538GYS4-F1
#
_cell.length_a   1.000
_cell.length_b   1.000
_cell.length_c   1.000
_cell.angle_alpha   90.00
_cell.angle_beta   90.00
_cell.angle_gamma   90.00
#
_symmetry.space_group_name_H-M   'P 1'
#
loop_
_entity.id
_entity.type
_entity.pdbx_description
1 polymer ?
#
loop_
_entity_poly.entity_id
_entity_poly.type
_entity_poly.pdbx_seq_one_letter_code
_entity_poly.pdbx_strand_id
1 'polypeptide(L)'
;VNANVSITFTEPVDVTGSWYSISCATSDGHSATVSGGPTTFTLDPSSDFVQGETCTVTVFAANVTDQDANDPPDNMSGNYVFSFTTVAPPTAIHDIQGAAHISPKAGQNVSNVNGIVTAKRTNGFYMQDPNPDSDPATSEGIFVFTSSAPTSVNVGDAVKVNGRVQEFRPGGASTGNLTTTELTSPSITVLSSGNPLPAATVLGTGGRIPPDTVIEDDATGNVETSGTFDPANDGLDFYESVEGMRVQLDNAVAVGPTNAFGETPVVGDDGANASVRTARGGLLLRANDPNPERLVADDSITPMPAVNVGDHYTGPLVGVVDYNFGNFFLEVTNAVSRVDSGLQRETTALPGLDELAVATFNFENLDTTDPQSKFDQLAGIIVNNLRAPDLIAGEEVQDNNGPTDNGTVDASQTLGQLVAAIQAAGGPTYDWREIDPVNDQDGGEPGGNIRQVFLFRTDSGLSFVDRPGGGSTTPTTVVGSGDSTQLSSSPGRIDPNNSAWATSRKPLAGEFLYRGHKLYVIANHFNSKGGDDPLSGRFQPPTRSSEVQRHQQANVEADFVSQLQAADPNANVVVLGDLNDFEFSETVGILEAAGLHDLMDTLPLAERYSYEFEGNAQVLDHILVNGPLFVRPLVFDPVHVNAEFADQASDHDPSVVRLTLDDPPSANAGGPYSVAEGSSITLSASGTDPEGDPLTYAWDLDGNGTFETPGQSVTFSAPDGPATPTVKVRVIDDGGLSDVAEAIVQVTNVPPTITSLTASPTNTLAGENVTFTGAATDPSSADTAAGFGWAFDTGSGFGAFGSNPFVTSFPTCGTYTVSAEARDKDGGVSDPFTSPPVHVYDGSVLPPLTAGAFNVVNRGQVVPVKITVGCNGFLSGLHPAISIRSGDYDPSVDPGDPSYTVPVSVSGADTSGVMRESDGKYMYNLAVPSDGAAGALYTVLVRPFGGASPTLYAVLKIKK
;
A
#
# COMPACT_ATOMS: atom_id res chain seq x y z
N VAL A 1 -8.37 4.29 -76.56
CA VAL A 1 -8.39 2.86 -76.18
C VAL A 1 -7.23 2.21 -76.91
N ASN A 2 -6.22 1.74 -76.16
CA ASN A 2 -4.91 1.29 -76.67
C ASN A 2 -4.85 -0.24 -76.93
N ALA A 3 -5.97 -0.83 -77.35
CA ALA A 3 -6.06 -2.28 -77.57
C ALA A 3 -5.67 -2.67 -79.01
N ASN A 4 -4.91 -3.75 -79.16
CA ASN A 4 -4.56 -4.32 -80.46
C ASN A 4 -5.69 -5.21 -81.01
N VAL A 5 -5.78 -5.31 -82.34
CA VAL A 5 -6.67 -6.28 -83.00
C VAL A 5 -5.86 -7.52 -83.36
N SER A 6 -6.25 -8.68 -82.84
CA SER A 6 -5.63 -9.96 -83.20
C SER A 6 -6.50 -10.72 -84.21
N ILE A 7 -5.88 -11.19 -85.30
CA ILE A 7 -6.52 -12.00 -86.33
C ILE A 7 -5.79 -13.34 -86.38
N THR A 8 -6.51 -14.43 -86.13
CA THR A 8 -5.96 -15.79 -86.20
C THR A 8 -6.64 -16.56 -87.31
N PHE A 9 -5.84 -17.02 -88.26
CA PHE A 9 -6.26 -17.93 -89.32
C PHE A 9 -6.23 -19.38 -88.82
N THR A 10 -6.95 -20.27 -89.50
CA THR A 10 -6.97 -21.70 -89.16
C THR A 10 -5.65 -22.40 -89.47
N GLU A 11 -4.80 -21.78 -90.28
CA GLU A 11 -3.50 -22.27 -90.72
C GLU A 11 -2.55 -21.11 -91.09
N PRO A 12 -1.26 -21.39 -91.37
CA PRO A 12 -0.31 -20.39 -91.90
C PRO A 12 -0.75 -19.77 -93.23
N VAL A 13 -0.80 -18.44 -93.32
CA VAL A 13 -1.13 -17.70 -94.55
C VAL A 13 -0.04 -16.68 -94.90
N ASP A 14 0.11 -16.42 -96.19
CA ASP A 14 0.83 -15.26 -96.73
C ASP A 14 -0.14 -14.09 -96.93
N VAL A 15 0.25 -12.90 -96.48
CA VAL A 15 -0.52 -11.68 -96.64
C VAL A 15 0.26 -10.66 -97.48
N THR A 16 -0.42 -9.99 -98.43
CA THR A 16 0.24 -9.05 -99.35
C THR A 16 -0.53 -7.74 -99.50
N GLY A 17 0.18 -6.63 -99.72
CA GLY A 17 -0.44 -5.30 -99.87
C GLY A 17 -1.29 -4.89 -98.65
N SER A 18 -2.35 -4.11 -98.89
CA SER A 18 -3.35 -3.75 -97.86
C SER A 18 -4.34 -4.90 -97.65
N TRP A 19 -3.89 -5.96 -96.99
CA TRP A 19 -4.69 -7.17 -96.74
C TRP A 19 -5.79 -6.99 -95.68
N TYR A 20 -5.79 -5.87 -94.96
CA TYR A 20 -6.84 -5.50 -94.02
C TYR A 20 -7.20 -4.00 -94.14
N SER A 21 -8.35 -3.63 -93.58
CA SER A 21 -8.70 -2.25 -93.25
C SER A 21 -9.42 -2.19 -91.90
N ILE A 22 -9.13 -1.17 -91.10
CA ILE A 22 -9.87 -0.83 -89.89
C ILE A 22 -10.57 0.50 -90.13
N SER A 23 -11.89 0.53 -90.05
CA SER A 23 -12.70 1.75 -90.23
C SER A 23 -13.66 1.90 -89.08
N CYS A 24 -13.62 3.03 -88.40
CA CYS A 24 -14.44 3.31 -87.25
C CYS A 24 -15.44 4.43 -87.52
N ALA A 25 -16.56 4.40 -86.81
CA ALA A 25 -17.67 5.32 -87.04
C ALA A 25 -17.36 6.78 -86.65
N THR A 26 -16.35 7.03 -85.80
CA THR A 26 -16.02 8.38 -85.31
C THR A 26 -14.62 8.82 -85.71
N SER A 27 -13.63 7.94 -85.62
CA SER A 27 -12.23 8.21 -85.96
C SER A 27 -11.84 7.84 -87.40
N ASP A 28 -12.80 7.39 -88.22
CA ASP A 28 -12.61 6.93 -89.60
C ASP A 28 -11.54 5.81 -89.72
N GLY A 29 -10.64 5.89 -90.70
CA GLY A 29 -9.69 4.82 -91.01
C GLY A 29 -8.48 4.81 -90.09
N HIS A 30 -8.17 3.65 -89.51
CA HIS A 30 -6.93 3.43 -88.76
C HIS A 30 -5.91 2.66 -89.60
N SER A 31 -4.71 3.23 -89.77
CA SER A 31 -3.53 2.42 -90.10
C SER A 31 -3.05 1.66 -88.87
N ALA A 32 -2.44 0.50 -89.06
CA ALA A 32 -1.86 -0.28 -87.97
C ALA A 32 -0.48 -0.86 -88.34
N THR A 33 0.39 -0.96 -87.34
CA THR A 33 1.62 -1.73 -87.43
C THR A 33 1.28 -3.21 -87.29
N VAL A 34 1.64 -4.00 -88.29
CA VAL A 34 1.39 -5.46 -88.28
C VAL A 34 2.59 -6.19 -87.68
N SER A 35 2.33 -7.09 -86.75
CA SER A 35 3.31 -8.03 -86.20
C SER A 35 2.73 -9.45 -86.12
N GLY A 36 3.56 -10.45 -85.87
CA GLY A 36 3.17 -11.87 -85.85
C GLY A 36 3.23 -12.54 -87.22
N GLY A 37 2.32 -13.48 -87.47
CA GLY A 37 2.28 -14.36 -88.64
C GLY A 37 3.14 -15.62 -88.48
N PRO A 38 2.95 -16.64 -89.34
CA PRO A 38 2.01 -16.68 -90.47
C PRO A 38 0.57 -17.06 -90.09
N THR A 39 0.30 -17.46 -88.84
CA THR A 39 -1.06 -17.89 -88.43
C THR A 39 -1.83 -16.83 -87.64
N THR A 40 -1.17 -16.13 -86.72
CA THR A 40 -1.79 -15.06 -85.90
C THR A 40 -1.10 -13.74 -86.15
N PHE A 41 -1.83 -12.75 -86.65
CA PHE A 41 -1.34 -11.40 -86.89
C PHE A 41 -1.94 -10.45 -85.86
N THR A 42 -1.11 -9.55 -85.34
CA THR A 42 -1.52 -8.47 -84.43
C THR A 42 -1.43 -7.15 -85.17
N LEU A 43 -2.53 -6.41 -85.19
CA LEU A 43 -2.64 -5.06 -85.73
C LEU A 43 -2.63 -4.08 -84.56
N ASP A 44 -1.55 -3.29 -84.45
CA ASP A 44 -1.39 -2.22 -83.47
C ASP A 44 -1.71 -0.86 -84.14
N PRO A 45 -2.90 -0.27 -83.90
CA PRO A 45 -3.32 0.98 -84.54
C PRO A 45 -2.33 2.12 -84.30
N SER A 46 -1.97 2.86 -85.35
CA SER A 46 -1.02 4.00 -85.25
C SER A 46 -1.54 5.17 -84.42
N SER A 47 -2.84 5.18 -84.15
CA SER A 47 -3.52 6.07 -83.21
C SER A 47 -4.57 5.28 -82.47
N ASP A 48 -4.67 5.51 -81.17
CA ASP A 48 -5.69 4.90 -80.31
C ASP A 48 -7.11 5.13 -80.85
N PHE A 49 -7.96 4.12 -80.67
CA PHE A 49 -9.38 4.26 -80.98
C PHE A 49 -10.06 5.26 -80.03
N VAL A 50 -11.02 6.01 -80.56
CA VAL A 50 -11.94 6.85 -79.80
C VAL A 50 -12.84 5.95 -78.95
N GLN A 51 -13.27 6.42 -77.78
CA GLN A 51 -14.12 5.68 -76.86
C GLN A 51 -15.57 5.62 -77.36
N GLY A 52 -16.24 4.47 -77.19
CA GLY A 52 -17.65 4.30 -77.55
C GLY A 52 -17.91 4.15 -79.04
N GLU A 53 -16.86 4.00 -79.85
CA GLU A 53 -17.00 3.93 -81.30
C GLU A 53 -17.05 2.48 -81.80
N THR A 54 -17.85 2.25 -82.83
CA THR A 54 -17.88 0.96 -83.52
C THR A 54 -16.87 0.99 -84.67
N CYS A 55 -15.94 0.06 -84.63
CA CYS A 55 -14.94 -0.19 -85.65
C CYS A 55 -15.25 -1.48 -86.40
N THR A 56 -15.10 -1.45 -87.72
CA THR A 56 -15.20 -2.60 -88.60
C THR A 56 -13.82 -2.93 -89.15
N VAL A 57 -13.43 -4.19 -89.00
CA VAL A 57 -12.23 -4.76 -89.58
C VAL A 57 -12.65 -5.60 -90.77
N THR A 58 -12.07 -5.33 -91.93
CA THR A 58 -12.21 -6.16 -93.12
C THR A 58 -10.87 -6.80 -93.44
N VAL A 59 -10.85 -8.12 -93.50
CA VAL A 59 -9.74 -8.92 -94.07
C VAL A 59 -10.09 -9.18 -95.53
N PHE A 60 -9.25 -8.69 -96.45
CA PHE A 60 -9.50 -8.79 -97.88
C PHE A 60 -9.02 -10.14 -98.42
N ALA A 61 -9.96 -10.98 -98.87
CA ALA A 61 -9.66 -12.33 -99.33
C ALA A 61 -8.67 -12.38 -100.50
N ALA A 62 -8.71 -11.39 -101.38
CA ALA A 62 -7.80 -11.30 -102.54
C ALA A 62 -6.32 -11.12 -102.16
N ASN A 63 -6.04 -10.83 -100.88
CA ASN A 63 -4.73 -10.48 -100.36
C ASN A 63 -4.20 -11.47 -99.31
N VAL A 64 -4.94 -12.56 -99.06
CA VAL A 64 -4.58 -13.62 -98.13
C VAL A 64 -4.59 -14.95 -98.89
N THR A 65 -3.42 -15.60 -98.92
CA THR A 65 -3.24 -16.90 -99.57
C THR A 65 -2.72 -17.90 -98.57
N ASP A 66 -3.23 -19.13 -98.62
CA ASP A 66 -2.64 -20.25 -97.90
C ASP A 66 -1.17 -20.43 -98.33
N GLN A 67 -0.28 -20.75 -97.39
CA GLN A 67 1.12 -21.05 -97.68
C GLN A 67 1.32 -22.42 -98.30
N ASP A 68 0.39 -23.35 -98.10
CA ASP A 68 0.46 -24.68 -98.68
C ASP A 68 -0.66 -24.94 -99.69
N ALA A 69 -0.57 -26.06 -100.40
CA ALA A 69 -1.44 -26.39 -101.54
C ALA A 69 -2.13 -27.75 -101.34
N ASN A 70 -2.09 -28.30 -100.13
CA ASN A 70 -2.54 -29.66 -99.83
C ASN A 70 -4.06 -29.72 -99.63
N ASP A 71 -4.69 -28.62 -99.24
CA ASP A 71 -6.12 -28.50 -98.93
C ASP A 71 -6.74 -27.20 -99.46
N PRO A 72 -6.90 -27.07 -100.81
CA PRO A 72 -7.57 -25.92 -101.38
C PRO A 72 -8.98 -25.70 -100.81
N PRO A 73 -9.44 -24.45 -100.66
CA PRO A 73 -8.97 -23.31 -101.47
C PRO A 73 -7.78 -22.55 -100.89
N ASP A 74 -6.70 -22.43 -101.67
CA ASP A 74 -5.47 -21.66 -101.33
C ASP A 74 -5.71 -20.13 -101.22
N ASN A 75 -6.95 -19.68 -101.36
CA ASN A 75 -7.38 -18.30 -101.19
C ASN A 75 -8.64 -18.31 -100.34
N MET A 76 -8.80 -17.29 -99.49
CA MET A 76 -10.04 -17.11 -98.74
C MET A 76 -11.26 -17.04 -99.70
N SER A 77 -12.36 -17.71 -99.36
CA SER A 77 -13.56 -17.77 -100.18
C SER A 77 -14.27 -16.42 -100.37
N GLY A 78 -13.93 -15.43 -99.55
CA GLY A 78 -14.48 -14.07 -99.57
C GLY A 78 -13.95 -13.26 -98.39
N ASN A 79 -14.10 -11.93 -98.45
CA ASN A 79 -13.65 -11.05 -97.39
C ASN A 79 -14.27 -11.47 -96.05
N TYR A 80 -13.47 -11.45 -94.99
CA TYR A 80 -13.96 -11.65 -93.64
C TYR A 80 -14.13 -10.31 -92.97
N VAL A 81 -15.34 -10.02 -92.48
CA VAL A 81 -15.68 -8.74 -91.86
C VAL A 81 -16.19 -8.99 -90.46
N PHE A 82 -15.59 -8.31 -89.49
CA PHE A 82 -16.09 -8.28 -88.12
C PHE A 82 -16.07 -6.85 -87.59
N SER A 83 -16.88 -6.57 -86.58
CA SER A 83 -16.92 -5.28 -85.91
C SER A 83 -16.75 -5.43 -84.42
N PHE A 84 -16.16 -4.42 -83.78
CA PHE A 84 -16.07 -4.28 -82.34
C PHE A 84 -16.48 -2.87 -81.94
N THR A 85 -16.91 -2.69 -80.69
CA THR A 85 -17.16 -1.36 -80.12
C THR A 85 -16.17 -1.12 -79.00
N THR A 86 -15.47 0.00 -79.04
CA THR A 86 -14.56 0.39 -77.97
C THR A 86 -15.37 0.83 -76.76
N VAL A 87 -14.96 0.42 -75.58
CA VAL A 87 -15.59 0.82 -74.31
C VAL A 87 -14.56 1.55 -73.45
N ALA A 88 -15.07 2.35 -72.51
CA ALA A 88 -14.23 2.85 -71.42
C ALA A 88 -13.52 1.67 -70.73
N PRO A 89 -12.25 1.81 -70.32
CA PRO A 89 -11.77 0.94 -69.25
C PRO A 89 -12.71 1.08 -68.04
N PRO A 90 -12.95 -0.02 -67.30
CA PRO A 90 -13.54 0.05 -65.96
C PRO A 90 -12.93 1.19 -65.14
N THR A 91 -13.75 1.95 -64.41
CA THR A 91 -13.22 2.79 -63.34
C THR A 91 -12.78 1.87 -62.21
N ALA A 92 -11.49 1.90 -61.85
CA ALA A 92 -10.97 1.13 -60.73
C ALA A 92 -11.43 1.72 -59.39
N ILE A 93 -11.39 0.92 -58.33
CA ILE A 93 -11.83 1.39 -57.01
C ILE A 93 -10.85 2.43 -56.44
N HIS A 94 -9.53 2.21 -56.56
CA HIS A 94 -8.53 3.21 -56.17
C HIS A 94 -8.66 4.56 -56.89
N ASP A 95 -9.15 4.58 -58.14
CA ASP A 95 -9.43 5.83 -58.87
C ASP A 95 -10.64 6.59 -58.31
N ILE A 96 -11.54 5.88 -57.61
CA ILE A 96 -12.71 6.45 -56.93
C ILE A 96 -12.29 6.91 -55.55
N GLN A 97 -11.58 6.09 -54.78
CA GLN A 97 -11.10 6.45 -53.45
C GLN A 97 -10.08 7.60 -53.53
N GLY A 98 -8.98 7.39 -54.25
CA GLY A 98 -7.87 8.36 -54.32
C GLY A 98 -7.05 8.41 -53.02
N ALA A 99 -6.03 9.26 -53.02
CA ALA A 99 -5.15 9.51 -51.87
C ALA A 99 -5.55 10.84 -51.21
N ALA A 100 -6.79 10.89 -50.71
CA ALA A 100 -7.40 12.04 -50.03
C ALA A 100 -8.68 11.61 -49.30
N HIS A 101 -9.04 12.30 -48.21
CA HIS A 101 -10.32 12.14 -47.48
C HIS A 101 -11.59 12.42 -48.28
N ILE A 102 -11.46 13.02 -49.47
CA ILE A 102 -12.60 13.26 -50.37
C ILE A 102 -12.25 12.67 -51.72
N SER A 103 -13.15 11.83 -52.22
CA SER A 103 -13.00 11.19 -53.52
C SER A 103 -12.71 12.21 -54.63
N PRO A 104 -11.71 11.99 -55.49
CA PRO A 104 -11.50 12.79 -56.71
C PRO A 104 -12.64 12.63 -57.73
N LYS A 105 -13.54 11.66 -57.51
CA LYS A 105 -14.74 11.39 -58.30
C LYS A 105 -16.03 11.81 -57.58
N ALA A 106 -15.96 12.45 -56.42
CA ALA A 106 -17.13 12.87 -55.65
C ALA A 106 -18.18 13.57 -56.54
N GLY A 107 -19.40 13.05 -56.48
CA GLY A 107 -20.55 13.53 -57.23
C GLY A 107 -20.64 13.11 -58.71
N GLN A 108 -19.63 12.43 -59.24
CA GLN A 108 -19.60 11.92 -60.62
C GLN A 108 -20.30 10.57 -60.74
N ASN A 109 -20.83 10.27 -61.94
CA ASN A 109 -21.30 8.93 -62.26
C ASN A 109 -20.13 8.10 -62.80
N VAL A 110 -19.91 6.93 -62.22
CA VAL A 110 -18.91 5.95 -62.66
C VAL A 110 -19.59 4.74 -63.26
N SER A 111 -18.87 4.01 -64.11
CA SER A 111 -19.43 2.87 -64.83
C SER A 111 -18.43 1.74 -64.95
N ASN A 112 -18.97 0.51 -64.95
CA ASN A 112 -18.22 -0.73 -65.01
C ASN A 112 -17.20 -0.90 -63.88
N VAL A 113 -17.50 -0.42 -62.66
CA VAL A 113 -16.65 -0.65 -61.48
C VAL A 113 -16.72 -2.14 -61.14
N ASN A 114 -15.60 -2.85 -61.20
CA ASN A 114 -15.55 -4.28 -60.94
C ASN A 114 -15.01 -4.56 -59.53
N GLY A 115 -15.43 -5.67 -58.93
CA GLY A 115 -14.88 -6.10 -57.64
C GLY A 115 -15.56 -7.38 -57.13
N ILE A 116 -15.00 -7.96 -56.08
CA ILE A 116 -15.56 -9.11 -55.38
C ILE A 116 -16.30 -8.62 -54.14
N VAL A 117 -17.55 -9.06 -53.95
CA VAL A 117 -18.31 -8.75 -52.73
C VAL A 117 -17.65 -9.41 -51.52
N THR A 118 -17.18 -8.60 -50.57
CA THR A 118 -16.42 -9.05 -49.39
C THR A 118 -17.30 -9.16 -48.14
N ALA A 119 -18.29 -8.28 -47.99
CA ALA A 119 -19.18 -8.24 -46.83
C ALA A 119 -20.55 -7.65 -47.20
N LYS A 120 -21.57 -7.93 -46.39
CA LYS A 120 -22.95 -7.41 -46.58
C LYS A 120 -23.45 -6.76 -45.29
N ARG A 121 -24.12 -5.62 -45.42
CA ARG A 121 -24.83 -4.94 -44.33
C ARG A 121 -26.34 -4.88 -44.61
N THR A 122 -27.09 -4.32 -43.67
CA THR A 122 -28.55 -4.17 -43.75
C THR A 122 -29.01 -3.13 -44.78
N ASN A 123 -28.09 -2.31 -45.30
CA ASN A 123 -28.34 -1.21 -46.23
C ASN A 123 -27.47 -1.24 -47.50
N GLY A 124 -26.56 -2.21 -47.64
CA GLY A 124 -25.60 -2.26 -48.74
C GLY A 124 -24.64 -3.45 -48.65
N PHE A 125 -23.55 -3.38 -49.39
CA PHE A 125 -22.48 -4.38 -49.36
C PHE A 125 -21.12 -3.75 -49.70
N TYR A 126 -20.04 -4.33 -49.18
CA TYR A 126 -18.68 -3.96 -49.54
C TYR A 126 -18.20 -4.81 -50.71
N MET A 127 -17.41 -4.21 -51.59
CA MET A 127 -16.69 -4.92 -52.63
C MET A 127 -15.26 -4.40 -52.73
N GLN A 128 -14.34 -5.26 -53.16
CA GLN A 128 -12.92 -4.91 -53.29
C GLN A 128 -12.35 -5.39 -54.63
N ASP A 129 -11.43 -4.63 -55.21
CA ASP A 129 -10.79 -4.98 -56.48
C ASP A 129 -9.93 -6.25 -56.30
N PRO A 130 -10.14 -7.32 -57.10
CA PRO A 130 -9.28 -8.49 -57.06
C PRO A 130 -7.88 -8.26 -57.67
N ASN A 131 -7.64 -7.13 -58.35
CA ASN A 131 -6.36 -6.75 -58.96
C ASN A 131 -5.95 -5.36 -58.45
N PRO A 132 -5.54 -5.25 -57.17
CA PRO A 132 -5.17 -3.98 -56.58
C PRO A 132 -3.96 -3.37 -57.28
N ASP A 133 -3.80 -2.06 -57.17
CA ASP A 133 -2.60 -1.36 -57.59
C ASP A 133 -1.45 -1.56 -56.58
N SER A 134 -0.41 -0.73 -56.66
CA SER A 134 0.73 -0.78 -55.74
C SER A 134 0.82 0.42 -54.81
N ASP A 135 -0.17 1.31 -54.82
CA ASP A 135 -0.16 2.54 -54.03
C ASP A 135 -0.88 2.30 -52.69
N PRO A 136 -0.15 2.24 -51.56
CA PRO A 136 -0.78 2.04 -50.26
C PRO A 136 -1.65 3.22 -49.81
N ALA A 137 -1.56 4.37 -50.49
CA ALA A 137 -2.37 5.54 -50.17
C ALA A 137 -3.78 5.51 -50.76
N THR A 138 -4.11 4.53 -51.61
CA THR A 138 -5.44 4.42 -52.23
C THR A 138 -6.13 3.13 -51.83
N SER A 139 -7.35 3.24 -51.29
CA SER A 139 -8.14 2.06 -50.93
C SER A 139 -8.63 1.31 -52.18
N GLU A 140 -8.66 -0.02 -52.06
CA GLU A 140 -9.19 -0.93 -53.07
C GLU A 140 -10.59 -1.44 -52.75
N GLY A 141 -11.11 -1.04 -51.58
CA GLY A 141 -12.45 -1.35 -51.10
C GLY A 141 -13.40 -0.19 -51.30
N ILE A 142 -14.68 -0.49 -51.48
CA ILE A 142 -15.73 0.53 -51.55
C ILE A 142 -17.06 -0.03 -51.06
N PHE A 143 -17.86 0.82 -50.41
CA PHE A 143 -19.21 0.49 -50.03
C PHE A 143 -20.22 0.81 -51.15
N VAL A 144 -21.15 -0.12 -51.39
CA VAL A 144 -22.24 0.06 -52.36
C VAL A 144 -23.56 0.16 -51.61
N PHE A 145 -24.09 1.37 -51.51
CA PHE A 145 -25.33 1.66 -50.81
C PHE A 145 -26.56 1.30 -51.64
N THR A 146 -27.38 0.39 -51.12
CA THR A 146 -28.60 -0.11 -51.77
C THR A 146 -29.89 0.27 -51.04
N SER A 147 -29.82 1.11 -50.00
CA SER A 147 -30.92 1.54 -49.11
C SER A 147 -31.64 0.43 -48.34
N SER A 148 -31.28 -0.83 -48.57
CA SER A 148 -31.83 -2.03 -47.94
C SER A 148 -30.90 -3.21 -48.18
N ALA A 149 -31.06 -4.29 -47.42
CA ALA A 149 -30.20 -5.46 -47.49
C ALA A 149 -30.25 -6.06 -48.90
N PRO A 150 -29.11 -6.13 -49.62
CA PRO A 150 -29.13 -6.53 -51.02
C PRO A 150 -29.35 -8.05 -51.14
N THR A 151 -30.47 -8.43 -51.76
CA THR A 151 -30.85 -9.85 -51.94
C THR A 151 -30.29 -10.48 -53.22
N SER A 152 -29.81 -9.66 -54.15
CA SER A 152 -29.32 -10.08 -55.47
C SER A 152 -27.81 -10.37 -55.55
N VAL A 153 -27.07 -10.19 -54.44
CA VAL A 153 -25.63 -10.46 -54.36
C VAL A 153 -25.30 -11.24 -53.10
N ASN A 154 -24.25 -12.04 -53.17
CA ASN A 154 -23.67 -12.83 -52.09
C ASN A 154 -22.17 -12.54 -51.95
N VAL A 155 -21.63 -12.75 -50.75
CA VAL A 155 -20.17 -12.71 -50.54
C VAL A 155 -19.49 -13.71 -51.49
N GLY A 156 -18.41 -13.28 -52.15
CA GLY A 156 -17.71 -14.04 -53.18
C GLY A 156 -18.28 -13.87 -54.60
N ASP A 157 -19.35 -13.10 -54.80
CA ASP A 157 -19.79 -12.72 -56.14
C ASP A 157 -18.84 -11.69 -56.75
N ALA A 158 -18.41 -11.92 -57.99
CA ALA A 158 -17.77 -10.90 -58.80
C ALA A 158 -18.86 -10.03 -59.43
N VAL A 159 -18.86 -8.75 -59.13
CA VAL A 159 -19.90 -7.82 -59.57
C VAL A 159 -19.31 -6.71 -60.41
N LYS A 160 -20.16 -6.20 -61.30
CA LYS A 160 -19.96 -4.97 -62.04
C LYS A 160 -21.02 -3.96 -61.62
N VAL A 161 -20.59 -2.80 -61.14
CA VAL A 161 -21.46 -1.75 -60.59
C VAL A 161 -21.33 -0.47 -61.42
N ASN A 162 -22.47 0.11 -61.77
CA ASN A 162 -22.55 1.51 -62.17
C ASN A 162 -23.22 2.27 -61.03
N GLY A 163 -22.79 3.49 -60.74
CA GLY A 163 -23.34 4.26 -59.63
C GLY A 163 -22.84 5.70 -59.63
N ARG A 164 -23.33 6.47 -58.67
CA ARG A 164 -22.84 7.82 -58.39
C ARG A 164 -21.95 7.78 -57.16
N VAL A 165 -20.75 8.33 -57.28
CA VAL A 165 -19.83 8.47 -56.14
C VAL A 165 -20.34 9.55 -55.21
N GLN A 166 -20.41 9.26 -53.92
CA GLN A 166 -20.92 10.15 -52.90
C GLN A 166 -20.07 10.03 -51.63
N GLU A 167 -19.81 11.19 -51.02
CA GLU A 167 -19.31 11.29 -49.65
C GLU A 167 -20.48 11.19 -48.69
N PHE A 168 -20.52 10.13 -47.87
CA PHE A 168 -21.52 9.93 -46.84
C PHE A 168 -20.96 10.31 -45.47
N ARG A 169 -21.65 11.18 -44.73
CA ARG A 169 -21.23 11.55 -43.37
C ARG A 169 -22.13 10.88 -42.33
N PRO A 170 -21.63 9.91 -41.56
CA PRO A 170 -22.40 9.31 -40.48
C PRO A 170 -22.87 10.36 -39.48
N GLY A 171 -24.13 10.28 -39.05
CA GLY A 171 -24.76 11.27 -38.16
C GLY A 171 -25.16 12.61 -38.82
N GLY A 172 -24.81 12.85 -40.09
CA GLY A 172 -25.23 14.01 -40.87
C GLY A 172 -24.23 15.18 -40.90
N ALA A 173 -24.51 16.20 -41.71
CA ALA A 173 -23.52 17.23 -42.07
C ALA A 173 -22.98 18.10 -40.90
N SER A 174 -23.70 18.15 -39.78
CA SER A 174 -23.34 18.94 -38.59
C SER A 174 -22.38 18.24 -37.64
N THR A 175 -22.15 16.93 -37.80
CA THR A 175 -21.23 16.18 -36.91
C THR A 175 -19.77 16.48 -37.24
N GLY A 176 -18.87 16.22 -36.28
CA GLY A 176 -17.42 16.27 -36.46
C GLY A 176 -16.82 15.02 -37.13
N ASN A 177 -17.67 14.05 -37.49
CA ASN A 177 -17.27 12.80 -38.17
C ASN A 177 -16.61 13.08 -39.53
N LEU A 178 -15.73 12.21 -40.02
CA LEU A 178 -15.30 12.11 -41.42
C LEU A 178 -16.44 11.68 -42.37
N THR A 179 -16.24 11.84 -43.67
CA THR A 179 -17.06 11.17 -44.69
C THR A 179 -16.50 9.80 -45.02
N THR A 180 -17.35 8.94 -45.56
CA THR A 180 -16.93 7.72 -46.26
C THR A 180 -17.33 7.75 -47.73
N THR A 181 -16.50 7.16 -48.60
CA THR A 181 -16.76 7.10 -50.04
C THR A 181 -17.66 5.92 -50.38
N GLU A 182 -18.83 6.20 -50.96
CA GLU A 182 -19.80 5.16 -51.38
C GLU A 182 -20.32 5.32 -52.81
N LEU A 183 -20.78 4.20 -53.38
CA LEU A 183 -21.57 4.18 -54.61
C LEU A 183 -23.07 4.16 -54.31
N THR A 184 -23.77 5.20 -54.73
CA THR A 184 -25.23 5.33 -54.59
C THR A 184 -25.96 5.15 -55.92
N SER A 185 -27.28 4.93 -55.82
CA SER A 185 -28.15 4.60 -56.96
C SER A 185 -27.59 3.48 -57.85
N PRO A 186 -27.12 2.36 -57.27
CA PRO A 186 -26.31 1.41 -58.02
C PRO A 186 -27.15 0.58 -59.00
N SER A 187 -26.55 0.27 -60.15
CA SER A 187 -26.98 -0.79 -61.05
C SER A 187 -25.94 -1.90 -61.03
N ILE A 188 -26.35 -3.08 -60.55
CA ILE A 188 -25.44 -4.18 -60.20
C ILE A 188 -25.66 -5.34 -61.17
N THR A 189 -24.58 -5.86 -61.73
CA THR A 189 -24.56 -7.10 -62.54
C THR A 189 -23.62 -8.10 -61.89
N VAL A 190 -24.12 -9.29 -61.51
CA VAL A 190 -23.27 -10.40 -61.08
C VAL A 190 -22.64 -11.05 -62.32
N LEU A 191 -21.32 -11.11 -62.35
CA LEU A 191 -20.52 -11.69 -63.44
C LEU A 191 -20.23 -13.17 -63.19
N SER A 192 -19.89 -13.52 -61.95
CA SER A 192 -19.67 -14.90 -61.48
C SER A 192 -19.90 -14.99 -59.97
N SER A 193 -20.04 -16.21 -59.45
CA SER A 193 -20.29 -16.48 -58.03
C SER A 193 -19.30 -17.48 -57.45
N GLY A 194 -19.09 -17.44 -56.14
CA GLY A 194 -18.21 -18.37 -55.42
C GLY A 194 -16.72 -18.18 -55.70
N ASN A 195 -16.32 -16.96 -56.07
CA ASN A 195 -14.92 -16.60 -56.26
C ASN A 195 -14.20 -16.52 -54.90
N PRO A 196 -12.88 -16.78 -54.84
CA PRO A 196 -12.10 -16.48 -53.64
C PRO A 196 -12.17 -14.98 -53.33
N LEU A 197 -12.22 -14.66 -52.04
CA LEU A 197 -12.13 -13.26 -51.60
C LEU A 197 -10.70 -12.72 -51.82
N PRO A 198 -10.54 -11.41 -52.07
CA PRO A 198 -9.25 -10.76 -51.98
C PRO A 198 -8.56 -11.07 -50.64
N ALA A 199 -7.23 -11.24 -50.70
CA ALA A 199 -6.44 -11.44 -49.49
C ALA A 199 -6.64 -10.26 -48.54
N ALA A 200 -6.76 -10.53 -47.23
CA ALA A 200 -6.89 -9.45 -46.26
C ALA A 200 -5.54 -8.72 -46.14
N THR A 201 -5.59 -7.40 -46.08
CA THR A 201 -4.42 -6.58 -45.74
C THR A 201 -4.15 -6.74 -44.24
N VAL A 202 -2.98 -7.24 -43.87
CA VAL A 202 -2.59 -7.32 -42.46
C VAL A 202 -2.28 -5.91 -41.95
N LEU A 203 -2.94 -5.51 -40.86
CA LEU A 203 -2.62 -4.30 -40.12
C LEU A 203 -1.77 -4.71 -38.91
N GLY A 204 -0.49 -4.35 -38.93
CA GLY A 204 0.54 -4.80 -38.00
C GLY A 204 1.74 -5.46 -38.69
N THR A 205 2.40 -6.33 -37.93
CA THR A 205 3.68 -6.96 -38.25
C THR A 205 3.58 -7.81 -39.50
N GLY A 206 4.43 -7.54 -40.49
CA GLY A 206 4.40 -8.24 -41.78
C GLY A 206 3.38 -7.66 -42.77
N GLY A 207 2.63 -6.64 -42.38
CA GLY A 207 1.74 -5.86 -43.23
C GLY A 207 1.98 -4.36 -43.10
N ARG A 208 0.90 -3.60 -42.96
CA ARG A 208 0.91 -2.14 -42.78
C ARG A 208 0.79 -1.81 -41.30
N ILE A 209 1.74 -1.07 -40.73
CA ILE A 209 1.71 -0.70 -39.31
C ILE A 209 0.98 0.64 -39.18
N PRO A 210 -0.13 0.73 -38.42
CA PRO A 210 -0.78 2.00 -38.12
C PRO A 210 0.19 2.93 -37.35
N PRO A 211 0.14 4.26 -37.56
CA PRO A 211 0.78 5.21 -36.65
C PRO A 211 0.28 5.03 -35.21
N ASP A 212 1.16 5.26 -34.24
CA ASP A 212 0.94 4.97 -32.81
C ASP A 212 0.94 6.21 -31.91
N THR A 213 1.04 7.41 -32.50
CA THR A 213 1.20 8.67 -31.76
C THR A 213 0.53 9.88 -32.42
N VAL A 214 0.44 9.92 -33.74
CA VAL A 214 -0.11 11.06 -34.49
C VAL A 214 -1.43 10.68 -35.14
N ILE A 215 -2.51 11.37 -34.76
CA ILE A 215 -3.79 11.32 -35.49
C ILE A 215 -3.69 12.15 -36.77
N GLU A 216 -3.18 13.38 -36.63
CA GLU A 216 -3.02 14.39 -37.69
C GLU A 216 -2.13 15.54 -37.17
N ASP A 217 -1.07 15.91 -37.89
CA ASP A 217 -0.14 16.98 -37.47
C ASP A 217 0.05 18.16 -38.45
N ASP A 218 -0.51 18.08 -39.67
CA ASP A 218 -0.26 19.07 -40.72
C ASP A 218 -1.53 19.78 -41.26
N ALA A 219 -2.71 19.26 -40.92
CA ALA A 219 -3.99 19.90 -41.18
C ALA A 219 -4.32 20.99 -40.15
N THR A 220 -5.11 21.97 -40.59
CA THR A 220 -5.66 22.99 -39.69
C THR A 220 -7.16 23.15 -39.91
N GLY A 221 -7.94 22.73 -38.92
CA GLY A 221 -9.39 22.72 -39.04
C GLY A 221 -9.82 21.46 -39.80
N ASN A 222 -10.45 21.60 -40.97
CA ASN A 222 -11.03 20.45 -41.67
C ASN A 222 -10.00 19.68 -42.53
N VAL A 223 -9.67 18.44 -42.14
CA VAL A 223 -8.76 17.52 -42.85
C VAL A 223 -9.23 17.17 -44.27
N GLU A 224 -10.53 17.28 -44.54
CA GLU A 224 -11.10 17.04 -45.87
C GLU A 224 -10.71 18.14 -46.89
N THR A 225 -10.12 19.24 -46.42
CA THR A 225 -9.81 20.43 -47.25
C THR A 225 -8.46 21.06 -46.98
N SER A 226 -7.69 20.51 -46.05
CA SER A 226 -6.39 21.03 -45.61
C SER A 226 -5.48 19.89 -45.18
N GLY A 227 -4.19 20.16 -45.06
CA GLY A 227 -3.18 19.14 -44.78
C GLY A 227 -2.70 18.41 -46.04
N THR A 228 -1.77 17.49 -45.84
CA THR A 228 -1.21 16.59 -46.85
C THR A 228 -1.68 15.19 -46.53
N PHE A 229 -2.17 14.45 -47.54
CA PHE A 229 -2.51 13.04 -47.32
C PHE A 229 -1.23 12.20 -47.15
N ASP A 230 -0.88 11.85 -45.91
CA ASP A 230 0.31 11.13 -45.46
C ASP A 230 -0.04 9.93 -44.54
N PRO A 231 -0.56 8.83 -45.11
CA PRO A 231 -0.95 7.62 -44.35
C PRO A 231 0.23 6.89 -43.69
N ALA A 232 1.47 7.35 -43.87
CA ALA A 232 2.63 6.78 -43.18
C ALA A 232 2.84 7.39 -41.79
N ASN A 233 2.33 8.60 -41.55
CA ASN A 233 2.52 9.34 -40.30
C ASN A 233 1.19 9.67 -39.61
N ASP A 234 0.11 9.91 -40.38
CA ASP A 234 -1.18 10.31 -39.82
C ASP A 234 -2.15 9.12 -39.71
N GLY A 235 -2.67 8.91 -38.49
CA GLY A 235 -3.63 7.84 -38.21
C GLY A 235 -4.94 7.97 -38.99
N LEU A 236 -5.43 9.20 -39.21
CA LEU A 236 -6.64 9.42 -40.02
C LEU A 236 -6.44 8.97 -41.46
N ASP A 237 -5.32 9.38 -42.06
CA ASP A 237 -4.98 9.04 -43.45
C ASP A 237 -4.71 7.55 -43.61
N PHE A 238 -4.07 6.94 -42.61
CA PHE A 238 -3.81 5.50 -42.61
C PHE A 238 -5.11 4.72 -42.78
N TYR A 239 -6.13 5.00 -41.96
CA TYR A 239 -7.39 4.27 -42.04
C TYR A 239 -8.24 4.66 -43.25
N GLU A 240 -8.20 5.92 -43.68
CA GLU A 240 -8.82 6.36 -44.94
C GLU A 240 -8.27 5.57 -46.13
N SER A 241 -6.95 5.36 -46.19
CA SER A 241 -6.31 4.59 -47.26
C SER A 241 -6.63 3.08 -47.26
N VAL A 242 -7.35 2.59 -46.25
CA VAL A 242 -7.90 1.22 -46.19
C VAL A 242 -9.42 1.18 -46.05
N GLU A 243 -10.12 2.30 -46.27
CA GLU A 243 -11.56 2.40 -46.16
C GLU A 243 -12.28 1.32 -46.98
N GLY A 244 -13.18 0.55 -46.37
CA GLY A 244 -13.95 -0.50 -47.04
C GLY A 244 -13.12 -1.71 -47.48
N MET A 245 -11.79 -1.70 -47.29
CA MET A 245 -10.94 -2.85 -47.58
C MET A 245 -11.14 -3.95 -46.56
N ARG A 246 -10.96 -5.19 -47.02
CA ARG A 246 -10.84 -6.35 -46.15
C ARG A 246 -9.47 -6.36 -45.48
N VAL A 247 -9.43 -6.26 -44.16
CA VAL A 247 -8.21 -6.20 -43.35
C VAL A 247 -8.16 -7.31 -42.30
N GLN A 248 -6.97 -7.56 -41.75
CA GLN A 248 -6.70 -8.57 -40.74
C GLN A 248 -5.85 -8.01 -39.60
N LEU A 249 -6.29 -8.24 -38.36
CA LEU A 249 -5.50 -8.02 -37.14
C LEU A 249 -5.08 -9.38 -36.59
N ASP A 250 -3.77 -9.66 -36.61
CA ASP A 250 -3.20 -10.83 -35.97
C ASP A 250 -3.09 -10.62 -34.46
N ASN A 251 -3.32 -11.68 -33.67
CA ASN A 251 -3.30 -11.65 -32.20
C ASN A 251 -3.97 -10.39 -31.61
N ALA A 252 -5.17 -10.07 -32.09
CA ALA A 252 -5.89 -8.90 -31.64
C ALA A 252 -6.15 -9.00 -30.13
N VAL A 253 -5.79 -7.94 -29.41
CA VAL A 253 -5.98 -7.81 -27.96
C VAL A 253 -6.92 -6.65 -27.68
N ALA A 254 -7.87 -6.88 -26.77
CA ALA A 254 -8.79 -5.84 -26.31
C ALA A 254 -8.03 -4.81 -25.47
N VAL A 255 -8.22 -3.53 -25.80
CA VAL A 255 -7.65 -2.40 -25.04
C VAL A 255 -8.72 -1.67 -24.25
N GLY A 256 -10.00 -1.84 -24.60
CA GLY A 256 -11.17 -1.50 -23.78
C GLY A 256 -12.13 -2.69 -23.69
N PRO A 257 -13.05 -2.72 -22.71
CA PRO A 257 -14.06 -3.77 -22.62
C PRO A 257 -15.09 -3.67 -23.76
N THR A 258 -15.79 -4.77 -24.03
CA THR A 258 -16.95 -4.73 -24.94
C THR A 258 -18.08 -3.89 -24.35
N ASN A 259 -18.53 -2.88 -25.09
CA ASN A 259 -19.61 -2.00 -24.63
C ASN A 259 -21.01 -2.61 -24.86
N ALA A 260 -22.06 -1.88 -24.45
CA ALA A 260 -23.45 -2.32 -24.58
C ALA A 260 -23.94 -2.48 -26.04
N PHE A 261 -23.18 -1.97 -27.03
CA PHE A 261 -23.48 -2.08 -28.46
C PHE A 261 -22.77 -3.27 -29.12
N GLY A 262 -21.97 -4.04 -28.39
CA GLY A 262 -21.19 -5.17 -28.93
C GLY A 262 -19.85 -4.75 -29.54
N GLU A 263 -19.44 -3.50 -29.34
CA GLU A 263 -18.24 -2.92 -29.91
C GLU A 263 -17.06 -3.11 -28.94
N THR A 264 -15.89 -3.51 -29.47
CA THR A 264 -14.69 -3.74 -28.66
C THR A 264 -13.48 -3.03 -29.26
N PRO A 265 -12.88 -2.05 -28.57
CA PRO A 265 -11.64 -1.45 -29.01
C PRO A 265 -10.46 -2.43 -28.91
N VAL A 266 -9.70 -2.57 -29.99
CA VAL A 266 -8.61 -3.54 -30.12
C VAL A 266 -7.36 -2.94 -30.77
N VAL A 267 -6.22 -3.59 -30.54
CA VAL A 267 -4.99 -3.43 -31.32
C VAL A 267 -4.45 -4.79 -31.78
N GLY A 268 -3.68 -4.80 -32.87
CA GLY A 268 -3.03 -6.00 -33.38
C GLY A 268 -1.72 -6.36 -32.65
N ASP A 269 -1.21 -7.56 -32.93
CA ASP A 269 0.07 -8.10 -32.48
C ASP A 269 0.31 -8.04 -30.97
N ASP A 270 -0.71 -8.36 -30.15
CA ASP A 270 -0.64 -8.21 -28.69
C ASP A 270 -0.24 -6.78 -28.24
N GLY A 271 -0.49 -5.77 -29.08
CA GLY A 271 -0.09 -4.38 -28.85
C GLY A 271 1.41 -4.10 -29.03
N ALA A 272 2.15 -4.94 -29.76
CA ALA A 272 3.59 -4.77 -29.96
C ALA A 272 3.99 -3.48 -30.70
N ASN A 273 3.07 -2.90 -31.46
CA ASN A 273 3.24 -1.63 -32.18
C ASN A 273 2.50 -0.46 -31.53
N ALA A 274 1.98 -0.65 -30.32
CA ALA A 274 1.38 0.41 -29.54
C ALA A 274 2.42 1.07 -28.64
N SER A 275 2.12 2.29 -28.18
CA SER A 275 3.05 3.10 -27.40
C SER A 275 3.13 2.66 -25.92
N VAL A 276 2.44 3.33 -25.00
CA VAL A 276 2.41 3.01 -23.57
C VAL A 276 1.11 2.27 -23.25
N ARG A 277 1.26 1.02 -22.83
CA ARG A 277 0.16 0.21 -22.31
C ARG A 277 0.09 0.31 -20.79
N THR A 278 -1.13 0.23 -20.24
CA THR A 278 -1.32 0.10 -18.79
C THR A 278 -0.77 -1.26 -18.32
N ALA A 279 -0.50 -1.40 -17.03
CA ALA A 279 -0.03 -2.67 -16.46
C ALA A 279 -1.00 -3.83 -16.69
N ARG A 280 -2.25 -3.51 -17.02
CA ARG A 280 -3.39 -4.42 -17.14
C ARG A 280 -3.88 -4.59 -18.59
N GLY A 281 -3.23 -3.92 -19.54
CA GLY A 281 -3.39 -4.18 -20.98
C GLY A 281 -4.14 -3.10 -21.76
N GLY A 282 -4.62 -2.04 -21.13
CA GLY A 282 -5.23 -0.89 -21.81
C GLY A 282 -4.21 -0.03 -22.56
N LEU A 283 -4.68 0.96 -23.32
CA LEU A 283 -3.84 1.98 -23.94
C LEU A 283 -3.99 3.31 -23.21
N LEU A 284 -2.87 3.82 -22.69
CA LEU A 284 -2.91 5.02 -21.87
C LEU A 284 -3.01 6.28 -22.75
N LEU A 285 -4.03 7.09 -22.55
CA LEU A 285 -4.14 8.40 -23.18
C LEU A 285 -3.10 9.36 -22.62
N ARG A 286 -2.40 10.09 -23.49
CA ARG A 286 -1.39 11.08 -23.07
C ARG A 286 -1.54 12.37 -23.86
N ALA A 287 -1.04 13.47 -23.31
CA ALA A 287 -1.14 14.80 -23.92
C ALA A 287 -0.63 14.88 -25.37
N ASN A 288 0.37 14.05 -25.71
CA ASN A 288 1.01 14.00 -27.02
C ASN A 288 0.82 12.65 -27.72
N ASP A 289 -0.09 11.82 -27.23
CA ASP A 289 -0.41 10.53 -27.81
C ASP A 289 -1.88 10.16 -27.54
N PRO A 290 -2.76 10.34 -28.54
CA PRO A 290 -4.17 10.00 -28.49
C PRO A 290 -4.48 8.54 -28.93
N ASN A 291 -3.45 7.70 -29.07
CA ASN A 291 -3.55 6.29 -29.45
C ASN A 291 -4.27 6.06 -30.80
N PRO A 292 -3.74 6.59 -31.92
CA PRO A 292 -4.32 6.40 -33.25
C PRO A 292 -4.29 4.96 -33.76
N GLU A 293 -3.47 4.07 -33.21
CA GLU A 293 -3.29 2.68 -33.67
C GLU A 293 -4.51 1.77 -33.40
N ARG A 294 -5.52 2.30 -32.71
CA ARG A 294 -6.70 1.57 -32.27
C ARG A 294 -7.76 1.44 -33.35
N LEU A 295 -8.44 0.30 -33.35
CA LEU A 295 -9.58 0.00 -34.21
C LEU A 295 -10.72 -0.59 -33.36
N VAL A 296 -11.97 -0.31 -33.68
CA VAL A 296 -13.12 -0.84 -32.93
C VAL A 296 -13.71 -2.05 -33.64
N ALA A 297 -13.55 -3.25 -33.09
CA ALA A 297 -14.17 -4.45 -33.64
C ALA A 297 -15.68 -4.47 -33.35
N ASP A 298 -16.48 -4.66 -34.40
CA ASP A 298 -17.95 -4.64 -34.34
C ASP A 298 -18.54 -6.02 -34.65
N ASP A 299 -19.59 -6.38 -33.92
CA ASP A 299 -20.36 -7.61 -34.08
C ASP A 299 -21.51 -7.52 -35.10
N SER A 300 -21.68 -6.35 -35.75
CA SER A 300 -22.81 -6.06 -36.64
C SER A 300 -23.00 -7.05 -37.79
N ILE A 301 -21.92 -7.69 -38.27
CA ILE A 301 -21.95 -8.71 -39.33
C ILE A 301 -21.84 -10.12 -38.74
N THR A 302 -20.90 -10.33 -37.82
CA THR A 302 -20.62 -11.63 -37.19
C THR A 302 -20.66 -11.46 -35.68
N PRO A 303 -21.49 -12.23 -34.96
CA PRO A 303 -21.54 -12.14 -33.50
C PRO A 303 -20.16 -12.32 -32.86
N MET A 304 -19.83 -11.46 -31.90
CA MET A 304 -18.58 -11.49 -31.15
C MET A 304 -18.85 -11.77 -29.66
N PRO A 305 -17.91 -12.43 -28.96
CA PRO A 305 -18.01 -12.57 -27.51
C PRO A 305 -17.70 -11.23 -26.84
N ALA A 306 -18.39 -10.94 -25.72
CA ALA A 306 -17.96 -9.88 -24.82
C ALA A 306 -16.62 -10.23 -24.19
N VAL A 307 -15.72 -9.25 -24.09
CA VAL A 307 -14.37 -9.39 -23.55
C VAL A 307 -14.02 -8.22 -22.62
N ASN A 308 -13.06 -8.47 -21.75
CA ASN A 308 -12.47 -7.45 -20.87
C ASN A 308 -11.14 -6.98 -21.48
N VAL A 309 -10.58 -5.89 -20.95
CA VAL A 309 -9.23 -5.43 -21.31
C VAL A 309 -8.22 -6.57 -21.17
N GLY A 310 -7.30 -6.68 -22.14
CA GLY A 310 -6.25 -7.69 -22.18
C GLY A 310 -6.68 -9.07 -22.73
N ASP A 311 -7.97 -9.33 -22.89
CA ASP A 311 -8.45 -10.55 -23.54
C ASP A 311 -8.11 -10.59 -25.03
N HIS A 312 -8.04 -11.81 -25.58
CA HIS A 312 -7.74 -12.04 -26.99
C HIS A 312 -8.87 -12.86 -27.65
N TYR A 313 -8.66 -13.17 -28.93
CA TYR A 313 -9.53 -14.02 -29.72
C TYR A 313 -8.81 -15.29 -30.18
N THR A 314 -9.55 -16.38 -30.42
CA THR A 314 -8.99 -17.70 -30.82
C THR A 314 -8.24 -17.72 -32.17
N GLY A 315 -8.18 -16.60 -32.87
CA GLY A 315 -7.52 -16.41 -34.16
C GLY A 315 -7.55 -14.93 -34.56
N PRO A 316 -7.03 -14.58 -35.75
CA PRO A 316 -7.03 -13.20 -36.21
C PRO A 316 -8.46 -12.67 -36.41
N LEU A 317 -8.64 -11.38 -36.15
CA LEU A 317 -9.86 -10.67 -36.54
C LEU A 317 -9.72 -10.27 -38.00
N VAL A 318 -10.71 -10.65 -38.82
CA VAL A 318 -10.74 -10.34 -40.25
C VAL A 318 -12.07 -9.71 -40.59
N GLY A 319 -12.04 -8.50 -41.15
CA GLY A 319 -13.23 -7.71 -41.37
C GLY A 319 -13.05 -6.69 -42.49
N VAL A 320 -14.04 -5.84 -42.70
CA VAL A 320 -13.93 -4.66 -43.57
C VAL A 320 -13.84 -3.40 -42.72
N VAL A 321 -13.03 -2.44 -43.14
CA VAL A 321 -12.90 -1.16 -42.43
C VAL A 321 -14.12 -0.29 -42.73
N ASP A 322 -14.75 0.23 -41.69
CA ASP A 322 -15.83 1.22 -41.76
C ASP A 322 -15.49 2.41 -40.86
N TYR A 323 -16.30 3.47 -40.93
CA TYR A 323 -16.17 4.63 -40.06
C TYR A 323 -17.54 5.10 -39.59
N ASN A 324 -17.69 5.28 -38.29
CA ASN A 324 -18.92 5.78 -37.68
C ASN A 324 -18.61 6.40 -36.30
N PHE A 325 -19.50 7.23 -35.77
CA PHE A 325 -19.38 7.78 -34.41
C PHE A 325 -17.98 8.31 -34.03
N GLY A 326 -17.26 8.94 -34.97
CA GLY A 326 -15.94 9.50 -34.71
C GLY A 326 -14.80 8.49 -34.62
N ASN A 327 -15.04 7.21 -34.96
CA ASN A 327 -14.11 6.10 -34.79
C ASN A 327 -14.05 5.20 -36.04
N PHE A 328 -12.91 4.55 -36.26
CA PHE A 328 -12.74 3.53 -37.29
C PHE A 328 -13.14 2.16 -36.73
N PHE A 329 -13.93 1.43 -37.52
CA PHE A 329 -14.49 0.14 -37.14
C PHE A 329 -13.94 -0.99 -38.01
N LEU A 330 -13.79 -2.16 -37.41
CA LEU A 330 -13.59 -3.43 -38.10
C LEU A 330 -14.88 -4.23 -38.04
N GLU A 331 -15.59 -4.26 -39.14
CA GLU A 331 -16.81 -5.06 -39.28
C GLU A 331 -16.42 -6.53 -39.46
N VAL A 332 -16.42 -7.30 -38.36
CA VAL A 332 -15.82 -8.63 -38.32
C VAL A 332 -16.61 -9.63 -39.17
N THR A 333 -15.92 -10.38 -40.02
CA THR A 333 -16.50 -11.31 -41.01
C THR A 333 -16.20 -12.78 -40.72
N ASN A 334 -15.34 -13.08 -39.75
CA ASN A 334 -15.01 -14.44 -39.33
C ASN A 334 -15.44 -14.71 -37.89
N ALA A 335 -15.91 -15.93 -37.64
CA ALA A 335 -16.26 -16.35 -36.28
C ALA A 335 -15.00 -16.46 -35.41
N VAL A 336 -15.08 -15.91 -34.21
CA VAL A 336 -14.05 -15.98 -33.17
C VAL A 336 -14.66 -16.35 -31.82
N SER A 337 -13.81 -16.71 -30.86
CA SER A 337 -14.19 -16.94 -29.47
C SER A 337 -13.19 -16.27 -28.54
N ARG A 338 -13.65 -15.93 -27.33
CA ARG A 338 -12.84 -15.27 -26.29
C ARG A 338 -11.71 -16.18 -25.83
N VAL A 339 -10.53 -15.60 -25.68
CA VAL A 339 -9.37 -16.15 -24.97
C VAL A 339 -9.15 -15.27 -23.75
N ASP A 340 -9.51 -15.79 -22.59
CA ASP A 340 -9.47 -15.08 -21.31
C ASP A 340 -8.03 -14.82 -20.86
N SER A 341 -7.71 -13.56 -20.57
CA SER A 341 -6.43 -13.11 -20.02
C SER A 341 -6.29 -13.41 -18.52
N GLY A 342 -7.40 -13.68 -17.84
CA GLY A 342 -7.45 -13.89 -16.39
C GLY A 342 -7.49 -12.59 -15.58
N LEU A 343 -7.84 -11.44 -16.19
CA LEU A 343 -7.98 -10.16 -15.50
C LEU A 343 -8.88 -10.28 -14.26
N GLN A 344 -8.42 -9.79 -13.11
CA GLN A 344 -9.14 -9.84 -11.85
C GLN A 344 -9.40 -8.42 -11.32
N ARG A 345 -10.57 -8.20 -10.74
CA ARG A 345 -10.90 -6.95 -10.04
C ARG A 345 -9.94 -6.76 -8.87
N GLU A 346 -9.40 -5.55 -8.75
CA GLU A 346 -8.41 -5.19 -7.75
C GLU A 346 -9.01 -5.08 -6.35
N THR A 347 -8.17 -5.15 -5.33
CA THR A 347 -8.55 -4.88 -3.95
C THR A 347 -7.45 -4.10 -3.26
N THR A 348 -7.81 -2.93 -2.74
CA THR A 348 -6.87 -2.10 -1.98
C THR A 348 -6.47 -2.75 -0.66
N ALA A 349 -5.38 -2.26 -0.09
CA ALA A 349 -4.94 -2.66 1.24
C ALA A 349 -5.92 -2.18 2.32
N LEU A 350 -6.08 -2.98 3.38
CA LEU A 350 -6.84 -2.54 4.56
C LEU A 350 -6.17 -1.31 5.18
N PRO A 351 -6.93 -0.28 5.59
CA PRO A 351 -6.37 0.83 6.34
C PRO A 351 -5.80 0.37 7.68
N GLY A 352 -4.69 1.01 8.09
CA GLY A 352 -4.11 0.91 9.42
C GLY A 352 -5.04 1.44 10.51
N LEU A 353 -4.66 1.30 11.77
CA LEU A 353 -5.44 1.83 12.91
C LEU A 353 -5.36 3.36 13.00
N ASP A 354 -4.31 3.94 12.43
CA ASP A 354 -3.94 5.35 12.40
C ASP A 354 -4.18 6.03 11.04
N GLU A 355 -4.74 5.29 10.08
CA GLU A 355 -5.01 5.77 8.73
C GLU A 355 -6.49 6.13 8.55
N LEU A 356 -6.75 7.32 7.99
CA LEU A 356 -8.04 7.72 7.47
C LEU A 356 -8.13 7.33 5.98
N ALA A 357 -9.06 6.44 5.62
CA ALA A 357 -9.34 6.09 4.23
C ALA A 357 -10.41 7.02 3.63
N VAL A 358 -10.04 7.80 2.62
CA VAL A 358 -10.93 8.72 1.89
C VAL A 358 -11.00 8.30 0.43
N ALA A 359 -12.20 8.03 -0.08
CA ALA A 359 -12.43 7.57 -1.44
C ALA A 359 -13.34 8.51 -2.25
N THR A 360 -13.24 8.43 -3.56
CA THR A 360 -14.22 8.96 -4.53
C THR A 360 -14.76 7.81 -5.38
N PHE A 361 -16.06 7.84 -5.72
CA PHE A 361 -16.70 6.81 -6.51
C PHE A 361 -17.96 7.32 -7.22
N ASN A 362 -17.88 7.45 -8.55
CA ASN A 362 -19.03 7.69 -9.41
C ASN A 362 -19.92 6.43 -9.44
N PHE A 363 -21.21 6.56 -9.13
CA PHE A 363 -22.15 5.43 -9.09
C PHE A 363 -22.95 5.22 -10.38
N GLU A 364 -22.65 5.99 -11.43
CA GLU A 364 -23.26 5.95 -12.77
C GLU A 364 -24.80 6.05 -12.71
N ASN A 365 -25.33 7.26 -12.59
CA ASN A 365 -26.76 7.56 -12.58
C ASN A 365 -27.58 6.73 -11.57
N LEU A 366 -27.07 6.53 -10.35
CA LEU A 366 -27.70 5.65 -9.36
C LEU A 366 -29.06 6.18 -8.89
N ASP A 367 -30.11 5.38 -9.03
CA ASP A 367 -31.46 5.73 -8.59
C ASP A 367 -32.28 4.50 -8.14
N THR A 368 -33.47 4.71 -7.55
CA THR A 368 -34.29 3.59 -7.01
C THR A 368 -34.90 2.66 -8.08
N THR A 369 -34.86 3.05 -9.35
CA THR A 369 -35.35 2.25 -10.48
C THR A 369 -34.29 1.28 -11.02
N ASP A 370 -33.03 1.46 -10.64
CA ASP A 370 -31.96 0.52 -10.92
C ASP A 370 -32.26 -0.87 -10.34
N PRO A 371 -31.78 -1.95 -10.99
CA PRO A 371 -31.95 -3.30 -10.46
C PRO A 371 -31.15 -3.45 -9.16
N GLN A 372 -31.69 -4.19 -8.19
CA GLN A 372 -31.01 -4.52 -6.93
C GLN A 372 -29.59 -5.08 -7.13
N SER A 373 -29.33 -5.78 -8.24
CA SER A 373 -28.00 -6.28 -8.57
C SER A 373 -26.95 -5.19 -8.74
N LYS A 374 -27.31 -3.99 -9.21
CA LYS A 374 -26.38 -2.85 -9.30
C LYS A 374 -26.02 -2.35 -7.90
N PHE A 375 -27.00 -2.15 -7.03
CA PHE A 375 -26.77 -1.81 -5.62
C PHE A 375 -25.90 -2.86 -4.91
N ASP A 376 -26.16 -4.15 -5.14
CA ASP A 376 -25.39 -5.25 -4.54
C ASP A 376 -23.94 -5.25 -5.05
N GLN A 377 -23.70 -4.95 -6.34
CA GLN A 377 -22.36 -4.85 -6.92
C GLN A 377 -21.59 -3.63 -6.39
N LEU A 378 -22.19 -2.44 -6.38
CA LEU A 378 -21.59 -1.22 -5.82
C LEU A 378 -21.25 -1.40 -4.33
N ALA A 379 -22.18 -1.96 -3.55
CA ALA A 379 -21.95 -2.33 -2.16
C ALA A 379 -20.81 -3.36 -2.01
N GLY A 380 -20.77 -4.36 -2.88
CA GLY A 380 -19.70 -5.34 -2.94
C GLY A 380 -18.33 -4.71 -3.17
N ILE A 381 -18.23 -3.75 -4.10
CA ILE A 381 -17.00 -2.98 -4.38
C ILE A 381 -16.59 -2.17 -3.15
N ILE A 382 -17.52 -1.42 -2.55
CA ILE A 382 -17.25 -0.59 -1.36
C ILE A 382 -16.69 -1.45 -0.21
N VAL A 383 -17.31 -2.60 0.06
CA VAL A 383 -16.94 -3.44 1.20
C VAL A 383 -15.68 -4.28 0.94
N ASN A 384 -15.62 -4.94 -0.22
CA ASN A 384 -14.61 -5.97 -0.46
C ASN A 384 -13.37 -5.42 -1.17
N ASN A 385 -13.55 -4.52 -2.14
CA ASN A 385 -12.47 -4.02 -2.99
C ASN A 385 -11.87 -2.73 -2.43
N LEU A 386 -12.70 -1.77 -2.01
CA LEU A 386 -12.27 -0.52 -1.34
C LEU A 386 -12.03 -0.67 0.17
N ARG A 387 -12.33 -1.84 0.74
CA ARG A 387 -12.13 -2.14 2.16
C ARG A 387 -12.90 -1.22 3.13
N ALA A 388 -14.10 -0.81 2.74
CA ALA A 388 -15.01 0.03 3.52
C ALA A 388 -14.34 1.33 4.03
N PRO A 389 -13.99 2.27 3.12
CA PRO A 389 -13.35 3.55 3.44
C PRO A 389 -14.10 4.34 4.51
N ASP A 390 -13.40 5.16 5.28
CA ASP A 390 -14.02 5.96 6.33
C ASP A 390 -14.96 7.03 5.78
N LEU A 391 -14.56 7.61 4.64
CA LEU A 391 -15.29 8.62 3.89
C LEU A 391 -15.30 8.26 2.41
N ILE A 392 -16.45 8.37 1.77
CA ILE A 392 -16.64 8.26 0.33
C ILE A 392 -17.33 9.53 -0.16
N ALA A 393 -16.70 10.25 -1.08
CA ALA A 393 -17.37 11.20 -1.96
C ALA A 393 -18.03 10.39 -3.09
N GLY A 394 -19.35 10.41 -3.15
CA GLY A 394 -20.11 9.71 -4.19
C GLY A 394 -20.63 10.70 -5.23
N GLU A 395 -20.48 10.36 -6.49
CA GLU A 395 -21.00 11.12 -7.64
C GLU A 395 -22.18 10.37 -8.29
N GLU A 396 -22.92 11.08 -9.15
CA GLU A 396 -24.06 10.54 -9.90
C GLU A 396 -25.21 9.94 -9.09
N VAL A 397 -25.42 10.43 -7.87
CA VAL A 397 -26.63 10.10 -7.12
C VAL A 397 -27.83 10.89 -7.63
N GLN A 398 -28.84 10.18 -8.11
CA GLN A 398 -30.10 10.75 -8.58
C GLN A 398 -31.20 10.75 -7.52
N ASP A 399 -32.30 11.40 -7.88
CA ASP A 399 -33.49 11.54 -7.05
C ASP A 399 -34.15 10.18 -6.81
N ASN A 400 -35.10 10.14 -5.88
CA ASN A 400 -35.88 8.94 -5.56
C ASN A 400 -36.70 8.38 -6.75
N ASN A 401 -36.81 9.11 -7.84
CA ASN A 401 -37.58 8.79 -9.04
C ASN A 401 -36.71 8.71 -10.32
N GLY A 402 -35.39 8.77 -10.18
CA GLY A 402 -34.44 8.71 -11.29
C GLY A 402 -34.73 9.77 -12.35
N PRO A 403 -34.67 9.44 -13.66
CA PRO A 403 -34.83 10.40 -14.76
C PRO A 403 -36.28 10.90 -14.96
N THR A 404 -37.22 10.53 -14.09
CA THR A 404 -38.62 10.96 -14.22
C THR A 404 -38.79 12.43 -13.83
N ASP A 405 -38.78 13.35 -14.80
CA ASP A 405 -38.96 14.79 -14.55
C ASP A 405 -40.38 15.15 -14.04
N ASN A 406 -40.55 15.22 -12.71
CA ASN A 406 -41.82 15.56 -12.05
C ASN A 406 -41.68 16.56 -10.89
N GLY A 407 -40.49 17.17 -10.72
CA GLY A 407 -40.18 18.12 -9.66
C GLY A 407 -39.67 17.50 -8.34
N THR A 408 -39.48 16.19 -8.27
CA THR A 408 -38.82 15.53 -7.12
C THR A 408 -37.32 15.83 -7.18
N VAL A 409 -36.74 16.19 -6.04
CA VAL A 409 -35.29 16.46 -5.91
C VAL A 409 -34.66 15.72 -4.71
N ASP A 410 -35.45 14.95 -3.95
CA ASP A 410 -34.99 14.22 -2.76
C ASP A 410 -34.36 12.89 -3.17
N ALA A 411 -33.17 12.58 -2.63
CA ALA A 411 -32.43 11.34 -2.90
C ALA A 411 -32.36 10.36 -1.70
N SER A 412 -33.12 10.61 -0.64
CA SER A 412 -33.04 9.84 0.61
C SER A 412 -33.35 8.34 0.47
N GLN A 413 -34.21 7.94 -0.48
CA GLN A 413 -34.51 6.54 -0.75
C GLN A 413 -33.40 5.86 -1.54
N THR A 414 -32.84 6.55 -2.54
CA THR A 414 -31.66 6.07 -3.31
C THR A 414 -30.49 5.79 -2.38
N LEU A 415 -30.12 6.76 -1.54
CA LEU A 415 -29.02 6.61 -0.57
C LEU A 415 -29.34 5.55 0.49
N GLY A 416 -30.58 5.51 0.98
CA GLY A 416 -31.02 4.49 1.93
C GLY A 416 -30.91 3.06 1.38
N GLN A 417 -31.18 2.86 0.09
CA GLN A 417 -31.01 1.56 -0.57
C GLN A 417 -29.54 1.17 -0.70
N LEU A 418 -28.67 2.10 -1.08
CA LEU A 418 -27.22 1.85 -1.16
C LEU A 418 -26.63 1.49 0.21
N VAL A 419 -26.95 2.25 1.26
CA VAL A 419 -26.48 1.95 2.62
C VAL A 419 -26.99 0.59 3.11
N ALA A 420 -28.24 0.25 2.82
CA ALA A 420 -28.78 -1.07 3.16
C ALA A 420 -28.06 -2.20 2.42
N ALA A 421 -27.70 -2.00 1.15
CA ALA A 421 -26.92 -2.96 0.37
C ALA A 421 -25.49 -3.12 0.93
N ILE A 422 -24.83 -2.03 1.33
CA ILE A 422 -23.50 -2.05 1.98
C ILE A 422 -23.54 -2.88 3.27
N GLN A 423 -24.55 -2.67 4.12
CA GLN A 423 -24.75 -3.48 5.33
C GLN A 423 -25.02 -4.96 5.00
N ALA A 424 -25.82 -5.24 3.98
CA ALA A 424 -26.12 -6.59 3.54
C ALA A 424 -24.88 -7.33 2.99
N ALA A 425 -23.95 -6.60 2.36
CA ALA A 425 -22.65 -7.11 1.90
C ALA A 425 -21.66 -7.36 3.06
N GLY A 426 -22.01 -7.01 4.31
CA GLY A 426 -21.17 -7.17 5.50
C GLY A 426 -20.35 -5.94 5.87
N GLY A 427 -20.62 -4.80 5.23
CA GLY A 427 -19.98 -3.51 5.51
C GLY A 427 -20.50 -2.82 6.77
N PRO A 428 -19.87 -1.69 7.15
CA PRO A 428 -20.34 -0.84 8.24
C PRO A 428 -21.62 -0.10 7.86
N THR A 429 -22.20 0.60 8.85
CA THR A 429 -23.29 1.54 8.57
C THR A 429 -22.69 2.90 8.20
N TYR A 430 -23.02 3.39 7.01
CA TYR A 430 -22.68 4.74 6.59
C TYR A 430 -23.83 5.70 6.95
N ASP A 431 -23.49 6.86 7.51
CA ASP A 431 -24.33 8.04 7.52
C ASP A 431 -24.00 8.89 6.27
N TRP A 432 -24.87 9.85 5.91
CA TRP A 432 -24.65 10.66 4.71
C TRP A 432 -25.03 12.12 4.85
N ARG A 433 -24.40 12.96 4.03
CA ARG A 433 -24.74 14.38 3.88
C ARG A 433 -24.76 14.77 2.41
N GLU A 434 -25.80 15.49 2.02
CA GLU A 434 -25.99 16.03 0.67
C GLU A 434 -26.83 17.32 0.73
N ILE A 435 -27.00 17.98 -0.41
CA ILE A 435 -27.90 19.13 -0.57
C ILE A 435 -28.71 18.92 -1.84
N ASP A 436 -30.03 18.79 -1.71
CA ASP A 436 -30.98 18.73 -2.82
C ASP A 436 -30.69 19.84 -3.85
N PRO A 437 -30.56 19.51 -5.14
CA PRO A 437 -30.51 20.50 -6.20
C PRO A 437 -31.79 21.33 -6.31
N VAL A 438 -31.71 22.42 -7.07
CA VAL A 438 -32.92 23.03 -7.63
C VAL A 438 -33.30 22.23 -8.88
N ASN A 439 -34.59 21.85 -9.00
CA ASN A 439 -35.07 21.07 -10.14
C ASN A 439 -34.59 21.63 -11.48
N ASP A 440 -33.95 20.78 -12.28
CA ASP A 440 -33.40 21.05 -13.62
C ASP A 440 -32.31 22.13 -13.70
N GLN A 441 -31.68 22.49 -12.59
CA GLN A 441 -30.61 23.51 -12.56
C GLN A 441 -29.21 22.93 -12.40
N ASP A 442 -29.11 21.67 -11.94
CA ASP A 442 -27.85 20.93 -11.90
C ASP A 442 -27.78 20.04 -13.15
N GLY A 443 -26.57 19.81 -13.67
CA GLY A 443 -26.36 19.00 -14.87
C GLY A 443 -26.50 17.50 -14.62
N GLY A 444 -26.26 16.70 -15.66
CA GLY A 444 -26.37 15.24 -15.62
C GLY A 444 -27.51 14.71 -16.48
N GLU A 445 -28.01 13.50 -16.17
CA GLU A 445 -29.17 12.93 -16.85
C GLU A 445 -30.41 13.85 -16.68
N PRO A 446 -31.09 14.22 -17.78
CA PRO A 446 -32.28 15.07 -17.71
C PRO A 446 -33.34 14.51 -16.77
N GLY A 447 -33.79 15.33 -15.81
CA GLY A 447 -34.83 14.98 -14.84
C GLY A 447 -34.35 14.28 -13.56
N GLY A 448 -33.10 13.80 -13.50
CA GLY A 448 -32.56 13.05 -12.35
C GLY A 448 -31.87 13.90 -11.28
N ASN A 449 -31.65 15.20 -11.56
CA ASN A 449 -31.00 16.18 -10.68
C ASN A 449 -29.74 15.65 -9.98
N ILE A 450 -28.72 15.24 -10.73
CA ILE A 450 -27.52 14.60 -10.14
C ILE A 450 -26.84 15.49 -9.06
N ARG A 451 -26.40 14.85 -7.97
CA ARG A 451 -25.64 15.51 -6.89
C ARG A 451 -24.41 14.73 -6.43
N GLN A 452 -23.54 15.42 -5.71
CA GLN A 452 -22.44 14.83 -4.94
C GLN A 452 -22.95 14.53 -3.52
N VAL A 453 -22.43 13.48 -2.91
CA VAL A 453 -22.80 13.06 -1.56
C VAL A 453 -21.56 12.71 -0.76
N PHE A 454 -21.61 12.91 0.56
CA PHE A 454 -20.68 12.26 1.47
C PHE A 454 -21.35 11.05 2.09
N LEU A 455 -20.74 9.87 1.98
CA LEU A 455 -21.03 8.71 2.82
C LEU A 455 -19.88 8.56 3.82
N PHE A 456 -20.15 8.50 5.12
CA PHE A 456 -19.10 8.30 6.12
C PHE A 456 -19.54 7.38 7.25
N ARG A 457 -18.59 6.65 7.85
CA ARG A 457 -18.83 5.80 9.01
C ARG A 457 -18.33 6.48 10.28
N THR A 458 -19.06 6.32 11.39
CA THR A 458 -18.76 7.00 12.67
C THR A 458 -18.03 6.10 13.68
N ASP A 459 -17.92 4.81 13.37
CA ASP A 459 -17.23 3.82 14.20
C ASP A 459 -15.72 3.77 13.95
N SER A 460 -15.18 4.62 13.07
CA SER A 460 -13.74 4.76 12.79
C SER A 460 -13.09 6.00 13.42
N GLY A 461 -13.81 6.75 14.24
CA GLY A 461 -13.32 8.01 14.82
C GLY A 461 -13.52 9.23 13.93
N LEU A 462 -14.04 9.04 12.71
CA LEU A 462 -14.51 10.12 11.85
C LEU A 462 -15.89 10.62 12.30
N SER A 463 -16.08 11.93 12.29
CA SER A 463 -17.39 12.57 12.52
C SER A 463 -17.60 13.75 11.59
N PHE A 464 -18.83 13.95 11.16
CA PHE A 464 -19.22 15.11 10.37
C PHE A 464 -19.55 16.30 11.28
N VAL A 465 -19.10 17.50 10.92
CA VAL A 465 -19.39 18.73 11.66
C VAL A 465 -20.58 19.43 11.01
N ASP A 466 -21.78 19.20 11.54
CA ASP A 466 -23.00 19.85 11.05
C ASP A 466 -23.06 21.35 11.42
N ARG A 467 -23.19 22.21 10.41
CA ARG A 467 -23.42 23.65 10.56
C ARG A 467 -24.60 24.09 9.70
N PRO A 468 -25.68 24.61 10.31
CA PRO A 468 -26.90 24.95 9.59
C PRO A 468 -26.70 26.13 8.64
N GLY A 469 -27.57 26.23 7.63
CA GLY A 469 -27.61 27.37 6.70
C GLY A 469 -27.21 27.02 5.26
N GLY A 470 -26.71 25.81 5.02
CA GLY A 470 -26.50 25.27 3.67
C GLY A 470 -27.84 25.05 2.95
N GLY A 471 -27.82 25.24 1.64
CA GLY A 471 -28.96 25.01 0.75
C GLY A 471 -28.57 25.14 -0.71
N SER A 472 -29.46 24.78 -1.63
CA SER A 472 -29.16 24.63 -3.06
C SER A 472 -28.59 25.89 -3.73
N THR A 473 -28.99 27.07 -3.25
CA THR A 473 -28.60 28.40 -3.78
C THR A 473 -27.85 29.28 -2.77
N THR A 474 -27.56 28.75 -1.57
CA THR A 474 -26.86 29.48 -0.52
C THR A 474 -25.39 29.06 -0.50
N PRO A 475 -24.44 29.96 -0.82
CA PRO A 475 -23.01 29.62 -0.74
C PRO A 475 -22.59 29.34 0.70
N THR A 476 -21.72 28.34 0.87
CA THR A 476 -20.86 28.29 2.05
C THR A 476 -19.63 29.18 1.84
N THR A 477 -19.10 29.72 2.92
CA THR A 477 -17.97 30.66 2.93
C THR A 477 -16.99 30.28 4.04
N VAL A 478 -15.73 30.65 3.87
CA VAL A 478 -14.71 30.48 4.91
C VAL A 478 -14.86 31.60 5.95
N VAL A 479 -14.96 31.22 7.22
CA VAL A 479 -15.04 32.16 8.36
C VAL A 479 -14.05 31.77 9.45
N GLY A 480 -13.61 32.75 10.25
CA GLY A 480 -12.59 32.53 11.28
C GLY A 480 -11.16 32.62 10.73
N SER A 481 -10.19 32.24 11.55
CA SER A 481 -8.75 32.20 11.20
C SER A 481 -7.99 31.25 12.13
N GLY A 482 -6.91 30.62 11.64
CA GLY A 482 -6.15 29.58 12.36
C GLY A 482 -7.05 28.43 12.81
N ASP A 483 -6.86 27.92 14.02
CA ASP A 483 -7.66 26.82 14.58
C ASP A 483 -9.19 27.08 14.59
N SER A 484 -9.60 28.36 14.58
CA SER A 484 -11.01 28.76 14.52
C SER A 484 -11.60 28.85 13.12
N THR A 485 -10.80 28.62 12.08
CA THR A 485 -11.28 28.57 10.69
C THR A 485 -12.35 27.48 10.56
N GLN A 486 -13.40 27.76 9.81
CA GLN A 486 -14.53 26.86 9.58
C GLN A 486 -15.32 27.33 8.36
N LEU A 487 -16.20 26.47 7.86
CA LEU A 487 -17.22 26.80 6.89
C LEU A 487 -18.40 27.49 7.60
N SER A 488 -19.06 28.42 6.89
CA SER A 488 -20.28 29.05 7.40
C SER A 488 -21.46 28.08 7.48
N SER A 489 -21.46 27.07 6.61
CA SER A 489 -22.40 25.94 6.59
C SER A 489 -21.68 24.67 6.15
N SER A 490 -22.09 23.54 6.73
CA SER A 490 -21.51 22.21 6.52
C SER A 490 -22.63 21.18 6.74
N PRO A 491 -23.09 20.46 5.69
CA PRO A 491 -22.64 20.58 4.31
C PRO A 491 -23.00 21.96 3.71
N GLY A 492 -22.28 22.35 2.67
CA GLY A 492 -22.51 23.60 1.94
C GLY A 492 -22.08 23.50 0.48
N ARG A 493 -22.63 24.36 -0.40
CA ARG A 493 -22.24 24.43 -1.81
C ARG A 493 -21.26 25.58 -2.07
N ILE A 494 -20.26 25.38 -2.93
CA ILE A 494 -19.30 26.42 -3.30
C ILE A 494 -19.90 27.31 -4.41
N ASP A 495 -20.12 28.59 -4.08
CA ASP A 495 -20.66 29.62 -4.98
C ASP A 495 -21.76 29.12 -5.95
N PRO A 496 -22.88 28.54 -5.46
CA PRO A 496 -23.84 27.81 -6.28
C PRO A 496 -24.60 28.65 -7.32
N ASN A 497 -24.48 29.99 -7.27
CA ASN A 497 -25.09 30.89 -8.23
C ASN A 497 -24.12 31.37 -9.33
N ASN A 498 -22.86 30.90 -9.30
CA ASN A 498 -21.87 31.22 -10.32
C ASN A 498 -22.27 30.62 -11.67
N SER A 499 -22.05 31.37 -12.76
CA SER A 499 -22.34 30.89 -14.11
C SER A 499 -21.48 29.69 -14.53
N ALA A 500 -20.34 29.45 -13.88
CA ALA A 500 -19.52 28.25 -14.07
C ALA A 500 -20.33 26.96 -13.84
N TRP A 501 -21.36 26.99 -12.99
CA TRP A 501 -22.22 25.85 -12.66
C TRP A 501 -23.50 25.76 -13.50
N ALA A 502 -23.67 26.60 -14.53
CA ALA A 502 -24.84 26.55 -15.40
C ALA A 502 -24.96 25.15 -16.00
N THR A 503 -26.12 24.49 -15.80
CA THR A 503 -26.38 23.11 -16.24
C THR A 503 -25.27 22.13 -15.85
N SER A 504 -24.62 22.35 -14.70
CA SER A 504 -23.61 21.47 -14.12
C SER A 504 -23.81 21.32 -12.62
N ARG A 505 -23.18 20.30 -12.05
CA ARG A 505 -23.27 19.97 -10.63
C ARG A 505 -22.43 20.96 -9.82
N LYS A 506 -22.90 21.30 -8.62
CA LYS A 506 -22.30 22.31 -7.74
C LYS A 506 -21.56 21.59 -6.61
N PRO A 507 -20.26 21.86 -6.38
CA PRO A 507 -19.45 21.14 -5.40
C PRO A 507 -20.06 21.12 -4.00
N LEU A 508 -19.96 19.97 -3.33
CA LEU A 508 -20.38 19.80 -1.94
C LEU A 508 -19.15 19.92 -1.03
N ALA A 509 -19.12 20.94 -0.18
CA ALA A 509 -18.08 21.13 0.82
C ALA A 509 -18.58 20.72 2.21
N GLY A 510 -17.75 20.00 2.97
CA GLY A 510 -18.04 19.53 4.32
C GLY A 510 -16.85 19.65 5.26
N GLU A 511 -17.13 19.88 6.53
CA GLU A 511 -16.16 19.77 7.63
C GLU A 511 -16.28 18.41 8.30
N PHE A 512 -15.13 17.77 8.52
CA PHE A 512 -15.03 16.54 9.29
C PHE A 512 -14.04 16.74 10.44
N LEU A 513 -14.20 15.92 11.48
CA LEU A 513 -13.24 15.75 12.55
C LEU A 513 -12.83 14.28 12.60
N TYR A 514 -11.55 14.01 12.46
CA TYR A 514 -10.96 12.70 12.63
C TYR A 514 -9.88 12.81 13.70
N ARG A 515 -10.07 12.15 14.85
CA ARG A 515 -9.11 12.16 15.97
C ARG A 515 -8.62 13.58 16.33
N GLY A 516 -9.55 14.53 16.48
CA GLY A 516 -9.21 15.93 16.79
C GLY A 516 -8.67 16.77 15.63
N HIS A 517 -8.26 16.16 14.51
CA HIS A 517 -7.87 16.88 13.30
C HIS A 517 -9.09 17.27 12.47
N LYS A 518 -9.16 18.55 12.13
CA LYS A 518 -10.20 19.07 11.24
C LYS A 518 -9.81 18.82 9.79
N LEU A 519 -10.74 18.31 9.00
CA LEU A 519 -10.62 18.16 7.56
C LEU A 519 -11.71 18.97 6.84
N TYR A 520 -11.33 19.59 5.73
CA TYR A 520 -12.25 20.18 4.76
C TYR A 520 -12.24 19.31 3.52
N VAL A 521 -13.40 18.77 3.18
CA VAL A 521 -13.54 17.86 2.03
C VAL A 521 -14.49 18.49 1.03
N ILE A 522 -14.10 18.50 -0.24
CA ILE A 522 -14.87 19.07 -1.35
C ILE A 522 -15.10 17.97 -2.38
N ALA A 523 -16.33 17.48 -2.48
CA ALA A 523 -16.76 16.50 -3.47
C ALA A 523 -17.23 17.20 -4.74
N ASN A 524 -16.74 16.73 -5.88
CA ASN A 524 -16.92 17.37 -7.19
C ASN A 524 -17.52 16.43 -8.22
N HIS A 525 -18.20 17.03 -9.21
CA HIS A 525 -18.51 16.36 -10.46
C HIS A 525 -18.62 17.42 -11.57
N PHE A 526 -17.53 17.68 -12.28
CA PHE A 526 -17.43 18.81 -13.23
C PHE A 526 -18.13 18.53 -14.55
N ASN A 527 -18.34 19.56 -15.38
CA ASN A 527 -19.03 19.40 -16.66
C ASN A 527 -18.37 18.32 -17.55
N SER A 528 -19.19 17.44 -18.13
CA SER A 528 -18.69 16.34 -18.96
C SER A 528 -18.02 16.84 -20.24
N LYS A 529 -17.28 15.96 -20.91
CA LYS A 529 -16.64 16.26 -22.20
C LYS A 529 -17.62 16.26 -23.39
N GLY A 530 -18.93 16.14 -23.11
CA GLY A 530 -19.97 16.12 -24.14
C GLY A 530 -19.98 17.41 -24.99
N GLY A 531 -20.07 17.23 -26.31
CA GLY A 531 -20.07 18.33 -27.28
C GLY A 531 -18.69 18.68 -27.86
N ASP A 532 -17.62 18.07 -27.35
CA ASP A 532 -16.29 18.14 -27.95
C ASP A 532 -16.25 17.39 -29.29
N ASP A 533 -15.35 17.81 -30.19
CA ASP A 533 -15.10 17.07 -31.42
C ASP A 533 -14.45 15.70 -31.11
N PRO A 534 -14.76 14.64 -31.88
CA PRO A 534 -14.16 13.33 -31.68
C PRO A 534 -12.66 13.35 -31.96
N LEU A 535 -11.91 12.46 -31.30
CA LEU A 535 -10.45 12.34 -31.50
C LEU A 535 -10.11 12.04 -32.96
N SER A 536 -10.79 11.06 -33.57
CA SER A 536 -10.64 10.71 -34.98
C SER A 536 -11.69 11.38 -35.86
N GLY A 537 -11.88 12.69 -35.65
CA GLY A 537 -12.81 13.54 -36.40
C GLY A 537 -12.15 14.33 -37.54
N ARG A 538 -12.99 14.99 -38.35
CA ARG A 538 -12.55 15.84 -39.46
C ARG A 538 -11.87 17.14 -38.99
N PHE A 539 -12.11 17.57 -37.76
CA PHE A 539 -11.56 18.81 -37.23
C PHE A 539 -10.32 18.50 -36.39
N GLN A 540 -9.15 18.93 -36.87
CA GLN A 540 -7.86 18.66 -36.24
C GLN A 540 -7.08 19.97 -35.96
N PRO A 541 -6.54 20.15 -34.74
CA PRO A 541 -6.83 19.33 -33.55
C PRO A 541 -8.31 19.44 -33.13
N PRO A 542 -8.87 18.47 -32.39
CA PRO A 542 -10.28 18.48 -32.00
C PRO A 542 -10.64 19.71 -31.16
N THR A 543 -11.79 20.33 -31.41
CA THR A 543 -12.28 21.44 -30.59
C THR A 543 -12.84 20.89 -29.27
N ARG A 544 -12.23 21.27 -28.15
CA ARG A 544 -12.66 20.89 -26.80
C ARG A 544 -13.55 21.96 -26.16
N SER A 545 -14.70 22.22 -26.78
CA SER A 545 -15.59 23.33 -26.37
C SER A 545 -16.08 23.26 -24.92
N SER A 546 -16.17 22.05 -24.36
CA SER A 546 -16.61 21.78 -22.98
C SER A 546 -15.59 22.24 -21.92
N GLU A 547 -14.30 22.30 -22.24
CA GLU A 547 -13.22 22.59 -21.28
C GLU A 547 -13.28 24.02 -20.75
N VAL A 548 -13.83 24.95 -21.55
CA VAL A 548 -14.00 26.36 -21.15
C VAL A 548 -14.83 26.47 -19.88
N GLN A 549 -15.87 25.64 -19.72
CA GLN A 549 -16.66 25.63 -18.50
C GLN A 549 -15.89 24.97 -17.35
N ARG A 550 -15.18 23.86 -17.59
CA ARG A 550 -14.37 23.20 -16.56
C ARG A 550 -13.27 24.11 -16.01
N HIS A 551 -12.61 24.91 -16.86
CA HIS A 551 -11.64 25.91 -16.42
C HIS A 551 -12.30 26.93 -15.48
N GLN A 552 -13.52 27.38 -15.77
CA GLN A 552 -14.25 28.30 -14.90
C GLN A 552 -14.63 27.64 -13.57
N GLN A 553 -15.04 26.38 -13.58
CA GLN A 553 -15.36 25.59 -12.38
C GLN A 553 -14.12 25.42 -11.50
N ALA A 554 -12.99 25.01 -12.09
CA ALA A 554 -11.71 24.90 -11.40
C ALA A 554 -11.27 26.23 -10.78
N ASN A 555 -11.45 27.37 -11.47
CA ASN A 555 -11.11 28.68 -10.90
C ASN A 555 -11.97 29.03 -9.67
N VAL A 556 -13.28 28.74 -9.69
CA VAL A 556 -14.17 29.00 -8.55
C VAL A 556 -13.77 28.16 -7.34
N GLU A 557 -13.40 26.90 -7.55
CA GLU A 557 -12.95 26.01 -6.49
C GLU A 557 -11.55 26.37 -5.98
N ALA A 558 -10.62 26.68 -6.88
CA ALA A 558 -9.28 27.18 -6.55
C ALA A 558 -9.33 28.44 -5.67
N ASP A 559 -10.25 29.36 -5.96
CA ASP A 559 -10.49 30.57 -5.16
C ASP A 559 -11.00 30.22 -3.75
N PHE A 560 -11.86 29.22 -3.62
CA PHE A 560 -12.38 28.76 -2.34
C PHE A 560 -11.30 28.06 -1.49
N VAL A 561 -10.51 27.18 -2.10
CA VAL A 561 -9.37 26.50 -1.45
C VAL A 561 -8.31 27.53 -1.03
N SER A 562 -8.03 28.53 -1.87
CA SER A 562 -7.13 29.63 -1.53
C SER A 562 -7.61 30.43 -0.32
N GLN A 563 -8.93 30.63 -0.17
CA GLN A 563 -9.50 31.29 1.01
C GLN A 563 -9.33 30.43 2.29
N LEU A 564 -9.53 29.11 2.20
CA LEU A 564 -9.29 28.19 3.32
C LEU A 564 -7.84 28.26 3.79
N GLN A 565 -6.89 28.11 2.85
CA GLN A 565 -5.46 28.13 3.16
C GLN A 565 -4.96 29.49 3.65
N ALA A 566 -5.55 30.59 3.17
CA ALA A 566 -5.25 31.93 3.66
C ALA A 566 -5.77 32.15 5.10
N ALA A 567 -6.93 31.59 5.43
CA ALA A 567 -7.50 31.66 6.78
C ALA A 567 -6.75 30.74 7.76
N ASP A 568 -6.35 29.55 7.33
CA ASP A 568 -5.55 28.59 8.09
C ASP A 568 -4.52 27.88 7.20
N PRO A 569 -3.24 28.27 7.27
CA PRO A 569 -2.17 27.61 6.52
C PRO A 569 -1.92 26.14 6.88
N ASN A 570 -2.48 25.67 8.01
CA ASN A 570 -2.37 24.29 8.47
C ASN A 570 -3.65 23.47 8.22
N ALA A 571 -4.65 24.04 7.53
CA ALA A 571 -5.89 23.33 7.23
C ALA A 571 -5.60 22.07 6.42
N ASN A 572 -6.25 20.96 6.74
CA ASN A 572 -6.23 19.74 5.93
C ASN A 572 -7.35 19.81 4.89
N VAL A 573 -7.01 19.92 3.61
CA VAL A 573 -7.99 20.07 2.52
C VAL A 573 -7.87 18.92 1.52
N VAL A 574 -8.99 18.23 1.28
CA VAL A 574 -9.12 17.18 0.27
C VAL A 574 -10.15 17.63 -0.77
N VAL A 575 -9.74 17.64 -2.03
CA VAL A 575 -10.58 17.89 -3.21
C VAL A 575 -10.65 16.59 -3.97
N LEU A 576 -11.85 16.05 -4.18
CA LEU A 576 -11.98 14.76 -4.84
C LEU A 576 -13.27 14.65 -5.65
N GLY A 577 -13.28 13.74 -6.61
CA GLY A 577 -14.41 13.50 -7.50
C GLY A 577 -14.02 13.38 -8.97
N ASP A 578 -15.03 13.17 -9.79
CA ASP A 578 -14.90 13.20 -11.24
C ASP A 578 -14.78 14.65 -11.73
N LEU A 579 -13.56 15.08 -12.06
CA LEU A 579 -13.29 16.40 -12.63
C LEU A 579 -13.48 16.46 -14.15
N ASN A 580 -13.79 15.33 -14.78
CA ASN A 580 -14.02 15.18 -16.23
C ASN A 580 -12.85 15.70 -17.09
N ASP A 581 -11.64 15.69 -16.54
CA ASP A 581 -10.45 16.12 -17.25
C ASP A 581 -9.21 15.35 -16.83
N PHE A 582 -8.17 15.44 -17.65
CA PHE A 582 -6.97 14.63 -17.48
C PHE A 582 -6.03 15.24 -16.44
N GLU A 583 -5.14 14.44 -15.86
CA GLU A 583 -4.11 14.88 -14.92
C GLU A 583 -3.15 15.92 -15.54
N PHE A 584 -2.98 15.88 -16.86
CA PHE A 584 -2.17 16.85 -17.62
C PHE A 584 -2.99 18.04 -18.18
N SER A 585 -4.27 18.16 -17.84
CA SER A 585 -5.16 19.21 -18.37
C SER A 585 -4.93 20.57 -17.71
N GLU A 586 -5.36 21.65 -18.39
CA GLU A 586 -5.38 23.00 -17.79
C GLU A 586 -6.37 23.07 -16.61
N THR A 587 -7.48 22.33 -16.65
CA THR A 587 -8.45 22.21 -15.55
C THR A 587 -7.77 21.80 -14.24
N VAL A 588 -7.01 20.69 -14.25
CA VAL A 588 -6.29 20.20 -13.07
C VAL A 588 -5.16 21.15 -12.71
N GLY A 589 -4.42 21.67 -13.69
CA GLY A 589 -3.34 22.64 -13.46
C GLY A 589 -3.80 23.95 -12.76
N ILE A 590 -5.05 24.39 -12.95
CA ILE A 590 -5.63 25.52 -12.21
C ILE A 590 -5.77 25.19 -10.71
N LEU A 591 -6.23 23.97 -10.38
CA LEU A 591 -6.36 23.51 -8.99
C LEU A 591 -4.98 23.35 -8.34
N GLU A 592 -4.01 22.79 -9.05
CA GLU A 592 -2.64 22.66 -8.55
C GLU A 592 -1.98 24.01 -8.30
N ALA A 593 -2.23 25.00 -9.15
CA ALA A 593 -1.75 26.37 -8.95
C ALA A 593 -2.30 27.01 -7.66
N ALA A 594 -3.41 26.50 -7.12
CA ALA A 594 -3.95 26.90 -5.81
C ALA A 594 -3.28 26.20 -4.62
N GLY A 595 -2.25 25.37 -4.83
CA GLY A 595 -1.52 24.66 -3.77
C GLY A 595 -2.06 23.26 -3.45
N LEU A 596 -2.88 22.70 -4.35
CA LEU A 596 -3.28 21.31 -4.34
C LEU A 596 -2.26 20.45 -5.08
N HIS A 597 -2.22 19.15 -4.76
CA HIS A 597 -1.38 18.16 -5.40
C HIS A 597 -2.26 17.00 -5.85
N ASP A 598 -2.31 16.70 -7.14
CA ASP A 598 -3.03 15.54 -7.65
C ASP A 598 -2.29 14.24 -7.29
N LEU A 599 -2.99 13.30 -6.67
CA LEU A 599 -2.38 12.05 -6.25
C LEU A 599 -2.16 11.08 -7.42
N MET A 600 -2.83 11.24 -8.56
CA MET A 600 -2.50 10.48 -9.79
C MET A 600 -1.04 10.67 -10.19
N ASP A 601 -0.46 11.84 -9.93
CA ASP A 601 0.94 12.14 -10.21
C ASP A 601 1.95 11.40 -9.33
N THR A 602 1.50 10.79 -8.23
CA THR A 602 2.34 9.97 -7.36
C THR A 602 2.55 8.55 -7.90
N LEU A 603 1.72 8.12 -8.87
CA LEU A 603 1.73 6.77 -9.41
C LEU A 603 2.67 6.63 -10.62
N PRO A 604 3.18 5.42 -10.89
CA PRO A 604 3.78 5.10 -12.18
C PRO A 604 2.80 5.38 -13.32
N LEU A 605 3.31 5.85 -14.46
CA LEU A 605 2.48 6.27 -15.60
C LEU A 605 1.45 5.22 -16.04
N ALA A 606 1.83 3.93 -16.07
CA ALA A 606 0.97 2.83 -16.50
C ALA A 606 -0.18 2.47 -15.53
N GLU A 607 -0.27 3.12 -14.37
CA GLU A 607 -1.30 2.96 -13.33
C GLU A 607 -2.23 4.19 -13.24
N ARG A 608 -2.03 5.22 -14.10
CA ARG A 608 -2.77 6.48 -14.02
C ARG A 608 -4.03 6.45 -14.88
N TYR A 609 -5.08 5.81 -14.38
CA TYR A 609 -6.39 5.84 -15.03
C TYR A 609 -7.48 5.48 -14.03
N SER A 610 -8.68 5.94 -14.32
CA SER A 610 -9.91 5.57 -13.59
C SER A 610 -11.07 5.26 -14.55
N TYR A 611 -10.87 5.48 -15.84
CA TYR A 611 -11.93 5.44 -16.85
C TYR A 611 -11.38 4.89 -18.18
N GLU A 612 -12.19 4.10 -18.88
CA GLU A 612 -11.84 3.51 -20.17
C GLU A 612 -12.87 3.94 -21.22
N PHE A 613 -12.47 4.81 -22.16
CA PHE A 613 -13.39 5.36 -23.16
C PHE A 613 -12.87 5.14 -24.56
N GLU A 614 -13.67 4.48 -25.38
CA GLU A 614 -13.33 4.16 -26.78
C GLU A 614 -11.97 3.44 -26.91
N GLY A 615 -11.51 2.77 -25.85
CA GLY A 615 -10.21 2.07 -25.76
C GLY A 615 -9.02 2.97 -25.42
N ASN A 616 -9.28 4.09 -24.75
CA ASN A 616 -8.29 4.87 -24.02
C ASN A 616 -8.51 4.70 -22.51
N ALA A 617 -7.49 4.19 -21.83
CA ALA A 617 -7.33 4.32 -20.40
C ALA A 617 -6.97 5.77 -20.08
N GLN A 618 -7.79 6.42 -19.28
CA GLN A 618 -7.66 7.85 -18.98
C GLN A 618 -8.07 8.16 -17.55
N VAL A 619 -7.56 9.28 -17.03
CA VAL A 619 -7.94 9.83 -15.73
C VAL A 619 -9.12 10.78 -15.91
N LEU A 620 -10.16 10.60 -15.11
CA LEU A 620 -11.22 11.61 -14.89
C LEU A 620 -11.50 11.82 -13.41
N ASP A 621 -11.29 10.80 -12.59
CA ASP A 621 -11.47 10.83 -11.14
C ASP A 621 -10.16 11.19 -10.46
N HIS A 622 -10.22 12.22 -9.61
CA HIS A 622 -9.04 12.72 -8.91
C HIS A 622 -9.25 12.70 -7.41
N ILE A 623 -8.16 12.53 -6.67
CA ILE A 623 -8.03 12.99 -5.29
C ILE A 623 -6.84 13.93 -5.26
N LEU A 624 -7.10 15.21 -4.98
CA LEU A 624 -6.11 16.22 -4.74
C LEU A 624 -6.06 16.59 -3.26
N VAL A 625 -4.87 16.77 -2.72
CA VAL A 625 -4.66 17.18 -1.32
C VAL A 625 -3.77 18.42 -1.25
N ASN A 626 -4.00 19.28 -0.27
CA ASN A 626 -3.15 20.46 -0.10
C ASN A 626 -1.80 20.14 0.56
N GLY A 627 -0.87 21.09 0.53
CA GLY A 627 0.51 20.92 1.02
C GLY A 627 0.66 20.25 2.41
N PRO A 628 -0.04 20.70 3.47
CA PRO A 628 0.00 20.06 4.79
C PRO A 628 -0.33 18.56 4.80
N LEU A 629 -1.29 18.11 3.99
CA LEU A 629 -1.61 16.70 3.83
C LEU A 629 -0.60 15.98 2.95
N PHE A 630 -0.16 16.60 1.86
CA PHE A 630 0.76 15.98 0.89
C PHE A 630 2.13 15.61 1.48
N VAL A 631 2.59 16.33 2.51
CA VAL A 631 3.86 16.01 3.21
C VAL A 631 3.72 14.94 4.28
N ARG A 632 2.50 14.52 4.62
CA ARG A 632 2.26 13.40 5.54
C ARG A 632 2.37 12.06 4.80
N PRO A 633 2.65 10.95 5.52
CA PRO A 633 2.55 9.62 4.95
C PRO A 633 1.15 9.40 4.37
N LEU A 634 1.11 9.00 3.10
CA LEU A 634 -0.12 8.65 2.40
C LEU A 634 0.13 7.51 1.40
N VAL A 635 -0.92 6.77 1.10
CA VAL A 635 -0.94 5.79 0.00
C VAL A 635 -2.20 6.03 -0.83
N PHE A 636 -2.02 6.26 -2.12
CA PHE A 636 -3.09 6.45 -3.09
C PHE A 636 -3.21 5.24 -4.01
N ASP A 637 -4.44 4.88 -4.34
CA ASP A 637 -4.77 3.65 -5.08
C ASP A 637 -6.07 3.84 -5.91
N PRO A 638 -5.97 3.97 -7.24
CA PRO A 638 -7.08 3.76 -8.17
C PRO A 638 -7.41 2.26 -8.21
N VAL A 639 -8.58 1.87 -7.74
CA VAL A 639 -8.90 0.46 -7.52
C VAL A 639 -9.62 -0.09 -8.75
N HIS A 640 -8.87 -0.74 -9.64
CA HIS A 640 -9.36 -1.22 -10.92
C HIS A 640 -10.37 -2.37 -10.81
N VAL A 641 -11.65 -2.01 -10.80
CA VAL A 641 -12.76 -2.95 -10.59
C VAL A 641 -13.80 -2.87 -11.68
N ASN A 642 -13.90 -1.79 -12.44
CA ASN A 642 -15.02 -1.44 -13.31
C ASN A 642 -14.55 -1.13 -14.72
N ALA A 643 -13.72 -0.11 -14.92
CA ALA A 643 -13.43 0.48 -16.24
C ALA A 643 -12.98 -0.55 -17.28
N GLU A 644 -12.29 -1.61 -16.84
CA GLU A 644 -11.70 -2.64 -17.70
C GLU A 644 -12.60 -3.85 -18.01
N PHE A 645 -13.77 -3.92 -17.37
CA PHE A 645 -14.65 -5.09 -17.40
C PHE A 645 -15.88 -4.81 -18.25
N ALA A 646 -16.39 -5.81 -18.97
CA ALA A 646 -17.63 -5.68 -19.73
C ALA A 646 -18.90 -5.76 -18.84
N ASP A 647 -18.78 -6.29 -17.62
CA ASP A 647 -19.86 -6.40 -16.64
C ASP A 647 -19.78 -5.32 -15.56
N GLN A 648 -19.93 -4.07 -15.97
CA GLN A 648 -19.74 -2.88 -15.13
C GLN A 648 -20.94 -2.64 -14.19
N ALA A 649 -20.63 -2.14 -12.99
CA ALA A 649 -21.62 -1.57 -12.07
C ALA A 649 -21.64 -0.03 -12.14
N SER A 650 -20.49 0.54 -12.51
CA SER A 650 -20.24 1.89 -12.96
C SER A 650 -19.18 1.81 -14.07
N ASP A 651 -19.17 2.74 -15.01
CA ASP A 651 -18.13 2.91 -16.01
C ASP A 651 -16.82 3.51 -15.44
N HIS A 652 -16.82 3.99 -14.20
CA HIS A 652 -15.64 4.50 -13.48
C HIS A 652 -15.10 3.52 -12.44
N ASP A 653 -13.77 3.51 -12.29
CA ASP A 653 -13.08 2.93 -11.15
C ASP A 653 -13.09 3.90 -9.95
N PRO A 654 -13.40 3.43 -8.73
CA PRO A 654 -13.20 4.23 -7.53
C PRO A 654 -11.72 4.40 -7.21
N SER A 655 -11.38 5.52 -6.59
CA SER A 655 -10.02 5.78 -6.08
C SER A 655 -10.06 6.01 -4.57
N VAL A 656 -9.00 5.60 -3.86
CA VAL A 656 -8.89 5.77 -2.40
C VAL A 656 -7.50 6.26 -2.01
N VAL A 657 -7.45 7.19 -1.05
CA VAL A 657 -6.24 7.57 -0.33
C VAL A 657 -6.34 7.15 1.13
N ARG A 658 -5.27 6.57 1.67
CA ARG A 658 -5.09 6.33 3.09
C ARG A 658 -4.12 7.37 3.64
N LEU A 659 -4.61 8.23 4.52
CA LEU A 659 -3.89 9.36 5.09
C LEU A 659 -3.55 9.08 6.56
N THR A 660 -2.28 9.17 6.93
CA THR A 660 -1.91 9.16 8.36
C THR A 660 -2.06 10.56 8.93
N LEU A 661 -3.06 10.74 9.81
CA LEU A 661 -3.34 12.02 10.48
C LEU A 661 -3.13 11.95 11.99
N ASP A 662 -2.46 10.92 12.47
CA ASP A 662 -2.17 10.69 13.89
C ASP A 662 -0.76 11.21 14.22
N ASP A 663 -0.62 12.04 15.25
CA ASP A 663 0.67 12.48 15.76
C ASP A 663 1.05 11.63 17.01
N PRO A 664 2.32 11.29 17.23
CA PRO A 664 2.70 10.41 18.34
C PRO A 664 2.44 11.09 19.71
N PRO A 665 2.15 10.31 20.76
CA PRO A 665 1.96 10.84 22.09
C PRO A 665 3.28 11.34 22.65
N SER A 666 3.21 12.10 23.73
CA SER A 666 4.38 12.44 24.55
C SER A 666 4.49 11.53 25.76
N ALA A 667 5.71 11.16 26.13
CA ALA A 667 6.02 10.41 27.33
C ALA A 667 6.79 11.26 28.36
N ASN A 668 6.47 11.07 29.64
CA ASN A 668 7.24 11.62 30.75
C ASN A 668 7.31 10.57 31.86
N ALA A 669 8.52 10.07 32.11
CA ALA A 669 8.79 9.06 33.14
C ALA A 669 8.77 9.62 34.58
N GLY A 670 8.56 10.93 34.75
CA GLY A 670 8.63 11.61 36.04
C GLY A 670 10.05 11.69 36.60
N GLY A 671 10.16 11.64 37.92
CA GLY A 671 11.44 11.66 38.63
C GLY A 671 12.17 13.02 38.62
N PRO A 672 13.48 13.06 38.94
CA PRO A 672 14.27 11.91 39.41
C PRO A 672 13.72 11.32 40.71
N TYR A 673 13.88 10.01 40.88
CA TYR A 673 13.41 9.29 42.06
C TYR A 673 14.55 9.02 43.03
N SER A 674 14.22 8.82 44.31
CA SER A 674 15.19 8.41 45.33
C SER A 674 14.54 7.41 46.28
N VAL A 675 15.24 6.30 46.53
CA VAL A 675 14.76 5.20 47.36
C VAL A 675 15.94 4.56 48.08
N ALA A 676 15.72 4.09 49.30
CA ALA A 676 16.69 3.29 50.03
C ALA A 676 16.73 1.87 49.44
N GLU A 677 17.89 1.25 49.36
CA GLU A 677 17.98 -0.16 48.96
C GLU A 677 17.11 -1.08 49.84
N GLY A 678 16.64 -2.18 49.26
CA GLY A 678 15.72 -3.10 49.94
C GLY A 678 14.32 -2.53 50.20
N SER A 679 14.08 -1.24 49.89
CA SER A 679 12.76 -0.61 49.90
C SER A 679 12.16 -0.55 48.50
N SER A 680 10.92 -0.08 48.39
CA SER A 680 10.27 0.17 47.10
C SER A 680 9.71 1.58 47.00
N ILE A 681 9.60 2.06 45.77
CA ILE A 681 9.01 3.36 45.43
C ILE A 681 8.03 3.18 44.27
N THR A 682 6.98 4.00 44.26
CA THR A 682 6.08 4.09 43.10
C THR A 682 6.69 5.04 42.09
N LEU A 683 6.91 4.55 40.88
CA LEU A 683 7.19 5.37 39.70
C LEU A 683 5.86 5.73 39.06
N SER A 684 5.73 6.96 38.60
CA SER A 684 4.48 7.48 38.00
C SER A 684 4.83 8.28 36.76
N ALA A 685 4.39 7.77 35.62
CA ALA A 685 4.52 8.45 34.34
C ALA A 685 3.31 9.32 34.06
N SER A 686 3.49 10.26 33.16
CA SER A 686 2.42 10.99 32.49
C SER A 686 2.69 11.01 30.99
N GLY A 687 1.65 11.18 30.21
CA GLY A 687 1.75 11.46 28.78
C GLY A 687 0.57 12.32 28.36
N THR A 688 0.75 13.02 27.25
CA THR A 688 -0.35 13.69 26.55
C THR A 688 -0.27 13.34 25.09
N ASP A 689 -1.42 13.12 24.51
CA ASP A 689 -1.63 12.87 23.11
C ASP A 689 -2.17 14.14 22.44
N PRO A 690 -1.63 14.60 21.29
CA PRO A 690 -2.12 15.79 20.61
C PRO A 690 -3.61 15.69 20.21
N GLU A 691 -4.06 14.50 19.82
CA GLU A 691 -5.42 14.15 19.38
C GLU A 691 -6.35 13.91 20.58
N GLY A 692 -5.76 13.60 21.74
CA GLY A 692 -6.45 13.32 22.98
C GLY A 692 -6.83 11.85 23.13
N ASP A 693 -6.17 10.98 22.37
CA ASP A 693 -6.44 9.56 22.33
C ASP A 693 -6.05 8.84 23.64
N PRO A 694 -6.72 7.72 23.98
CA PRO A 694 -6.43 6.98 25.20
C PRO A 694 -5.01 6.40 25.21
N LEU A 695 -4.26 6.68 26.29
CA LEU A 695 -2.86 6.24 26.41
C LEU A 695 -2.69 4.96 27.23
N THR A 696 -1.82 4.08 26.75
CA THR A 696 -1.33 2.90 27.46
C THR A 696 0.15 3.06 27.83
N TYR A 697 0.57 2.46 28.95
CA TYR A 697 1.90 2.65 29.53
C TYR A 697 2.55 1.29 29.82
N ALA A 698 3.83 1.15 29.51
CA ALA A 698 4.63 0.00 29.90
C ALA A 698 6.05 0.44 30.26
N TRP A 699 6.64 -0.17 31.28
CA TRP A 699 7.96 0.19 31.82
C TRP A 699 9.00 -0.89 31.56
N ASP A 700 10.22 -0.43 31.29
CA ASP A 700 11.49 -1.14 31.37
C ASP A 700 12.14 -0.75 32.71
N LEU A 701 12.06 -1.63 33.72
CA LEU A 701 12.54 -1.34 35.07
C LEU A 701 13.98 -1.82 35.31
N ASP A 702 14.48 -2.76 34.51
CA ASP A 702 15.80 -3.35 34.65
C ASP A 702 16.82 -2.86 33.61
N GLY A 703 16.37 -2.07 32.63
CA GLY A 703 17.17 -1.46 31.58
C GLY A 703 17.56 -2.44 30.47
N ASN A 704 16.82 -3.54 30.28
CA ASN A 704 17.15 -4.57 29.30
C ASN A 704 16.65 -4.25 27.87
N GLY A 705 15.83 -3.21 27.70
CA GLY A 705 15.25 -2.78 26.43
C GLY A 705 13.85 -3.37 26.12
N THR A 706 13.27 -4.17 27.00
CA THR A 706 11.88 -4.65 26.93
C THR A 706 10.99 -3.87 27.89
N PHE A 707 9.70 -3.71 27.52
CA PHE A 707 8.71 -2.97 28.32
C PHE A 707 7.68 -3.95 28.91
N GLU A 708 8.12 -4.78 29.85
CA GLU A 708 7.33 -5.89 30.39
C GLU A 708 6.40 -5.54 31.55
N THR A 709 6.53 -4.34 32.13
CA THR A 709 5.73 -3.93 33.31
C THR A 709 4.62 -2.93 32.92
N PRO A 710 3.37 -3.37 32.70
CA PRO A 710 2.29 -2.48 32.29
C PRO A 710 1.79 -1.59 33.44
N GLY A 711 1.41 -0.36 33.12
CA GLY A 711 0.73 0.56 34.03
C GLY A 711 1.35 1.96 34.07
N GLN A 712 0.50 2.99 34.20
CA GLN A 712 0.96 4.38 34.33
C GLN A 712 1.76 4.60 35.63
N SER A 713 1.42 3.87 36.68
CA SER A 713 2.19 3.83 37.93
C SER A 713 2.58 2.40 38.27
N VAL A 714 3.87 2.18 38.54
CA VAL A 714 4.45 0.86 38.81
C VAL A 714 5.32 0.90 40.06
N THR A 715 5.55 -0.24 40.69
CA THR A 715 6.41 -0.35 41.87
C THR A 715 7.82 -0.77 41.45
N PHE A 716 8.79 0.11 41.71
CA PHE A 716 10.21 -0.21 41.57
C PHE A 716 10.76 -0.69 42.92
N SER A 717 11.31 -1.91 42.95
CA SER A 717 11.99 -2.45 44.13
C SER A 717 13.48 -2.16 43.99
N ALA A 718 14.02 -1.41 44.94
CA ALA A 718 15.39 -0.92 44.88
C ALA A 718 16.38 -2.09 45.03
N PRO A 719 17.26 -2.30 44.04
CA PRO A 719 18.36 -3.25 44.18
C PRO A 719 19.40 -2.72 45.18
N ASP A 720 20.54 -3.38 45.24
CA ASP A 720 21.72 -2.96 46.01
C ASP A 720 22.18 -1.53 45.65
N GLY A 721 22.39 -0.69 46.66
CA GLY A 721 22.89 0.67 46.57
C GLY A 721 24.37 0.78 46.98
N PRO A 722 25.00 1.96 46.81
CA PRO A 722 24.53 3.11 46.05
C PRO A 722 24.55 2.83 44.54
N ALA A 723 23.40 3.01 43.88
CA ALA A 723 23.24 2.77 42.45
C ALA A 723 22.36 3.84 41.80
N THR A 724 22.50 3.99 40.48
CA THR A 724 21.71 4.96 39.68
C THR A 724 21.10 4.32 38.43
N PRO A 725 20.26 3.27 38.58
CA PRO A 725 19.60 2.66 37.43
C PRO A 725 18.73 3.68 36.68
N THR A 726 18.72 3.56 35.36
CA THR A 726 17.80 4.26 34.47
C THR A 726 16.62 3.34 34.19
N VAL A 727 15.42 3.84 34.41
CA VAL A 727 14.16 3.18 34.05
C VAL A 727 13.54 3.92 32.87
N LYS A 728 12.83 3.20 32.00
CA LYS A 728 12.15 3.79 30.84
C LYS A 728 10.66 3.48 30.87
N VAL A 729 9.85 4.40 30.37
CA VAL A 729 8.42 4.18 30.11
C VAL A 729 8.16 4.40 28.64
N ARG A 730 7.41 3.48 28.02
CA ARG A 730 6.81 3.66 26.70
C ARG A 730 5.34 3.99 26.87
N VAL A 731 4.92 5.06 26.23
CA VAL A 731 3.53 5.50 26.15
C VAL A 731 3.06 5.26 24.72
N ILE A 732 1.93 4.58 24.54
CA ILE A 732 1.36 4.24 23.23
C ILE A 732 -0.07 4.75 23.20
N ASP A 733 -0.46 5.43 22.12
CA ASP A 733 -1.86 5.78 21.84
C ASP A 733 -2.66 4.56 21.33
N ASP A 734 -3.90 4.77 20.88
CA ASP A 734 -4.73 3.71 20.30
C ASP A 734 -4.54 3.53 18.78
N GLY A 735 -3.86 4.47 18.09
CA GLY A 735 -3.38 4.32 16.71
C GLY A 735 -2.12 3.44 16.60
N GLY A 736 -1.43 3.22 17.72
CA GLY A 736 -0.21 2.43 17.82
C GLY A 736 1.08 3.24 17.76
N LEU A 737 1.03 4.57 17.66
CA LEU A 737 2.23 5.40 17.76
C LEU A 737 2.68 5.47 19.22
N SER A 738 3.97 5.75 19.44
CA SER A 738 4.53 5.72 20.78
C SER A 738 5.71 6.66 20.98
N ASP A 739 5.88 7.08 22.24
CA ASP A 739 7.06 7.81 22.72
C ASP A 739 7.65 7.13 23.96
N VAL A 740 8.94 7.35 24.19
CA VAL A 740 9.69 6.75 25.29
C VAL A 740 10.39 7.83 26.09
N ALA A 741 10.14 7.83 27.40
CA ALA A 741 10.82 8.70 28.35
C ALA A 741 11.63 7.89 29.36
N GLU A 742 12.68 8.52 29.90
CA GLU A 742 13.60 7.91 30.85
C GLU A 742 13.63 8.69 32.16
N ALA A 743 13.79 7.99 33.28
CA ALA A 743 14.03 8.58 34.59
C ALA A 743 15.17 7.85 35.31
N ILE A 744 15.91 8.58 36.15
CA ILE A 744 16.94 7.98 36.99
C ILE A 744 16.36 7.73 38.39
N VAL A 745 16.65 6.55 38.95
CA VAL A 745 16.36 6.22 40.35
C VAL A 745 17.65 6.23 41.15
N GLN A 746 17.77 7.15 42.10
CA GLN A 746 18.89 7.19 43.05
C GLN A 746 18.63 6.16 44.15
N VAL A 747 19.34 5.04 44.12
CA VAL A 747 19.29 4.02 45.17
C VAL A 747 20.34 4.35 46.21
N THR A 748 19.92 4.63 47.44
CA THR A 748 20.80 4.99 48.55
C THR A 748 21.10 3.77 49.43
N ASN A 749 22.36 3.66 49.85
CA ASN A 749 22.81 2.63 50.79
C ASN A 749 22.13 2.78 52.16
N VAL A 750 21.74 1.67 52.78
CA VAL A 750 21.18 1.59 54.12
C VAL A 750 22.19 0.86 55.00
N PRO A 751 22.69 1.47 56.08
CA PRO A 751 23.60 0.79 56.99
C PRO A 751 23.01 -0.50 57.60
N PRO A 752 23.86 -1.49 57.92
CA PRO A 752 23.40 -2.73 58.52
C PRO A 752 22.89 -2.52 59.94
N THR A 753 22.09 -3.46 60.43
CA THR A 753 21.59 -3.47 61.82
C THR A 753 22.18 -4.66 62.57
N ILE A 754 22.89 -4.42 63.67
CA ILE A 754 23.36 -5.49 64.57
C ILE A 754 22.17 -6.09 65.31
N THR A 755 21.99 -7.40 65.19
CA THR A 755 20.90 -8.15 65.83
C THR A 755 21.33 -8.81 67.14
N SER A 756 22.63 -9.12 67.30
CA SER A 756 23.16 -9.64 68.57
C SER A 756 24.66 -9.43 68.71
N LEU A 757 25.11 -9.36 69.97
CA LEU A 757 26.52 -9.40 70.36
C LEU A 757 26.65 -10.22 71.63
N THR A 758 27.31 -11.38 71.54
CA THR A 758 27.40 -12.36 72.65
C THR A 758 28.84 -12.54 73.10
N ALA A 759 29.04 -12.75 74.40
CA ALA A 759 30.35 -12.97 74.99
C ALA A 759 30.48 -14.41 75.54
N SER A 760 31.62 -15.05 75.31
CA SER A 760 31.94 -16.37 75.87
C SER A 760 33.40 -16.44 76.31
N PRO A 761 33.70 -16.75 77.59
CA PRO A 761 32.75 -16.90 78.70
C PRO A 761 32.24 -15.55 79.24
N THR A 762 31.08 -15.54 79.92
CA THR A 762 30.52 -14.33 80.58
C THR A 762 31.10 -14.07 81.97
N ASN A 763 31.80 -15.05 82.54
CA ASN A 763 32.56 -14.92 83.80
C ASN A 763 33.98 -15.43 83.55
N THR A 764 34.99 -14.64 83.88
CA THR A 764 36.40 -14.98 83.65
C THR A 764 37.31 -14.43 84.75
N LEU A 765 38.58 -14.82 84.75
CA LEU A 765 39.61 -14.24 85.60
C LEU A 765 40.32 -13.09 84.89
N ALA A 766 40.86 -12.14 85.66
CA ALA A 766 41.64 -11.03 85.10
C ALA A 766 42.81 -11.55 84.23
N GLY A 767 42.94 -10.99 83.03
CA GLY A 767 43.94 -11.36 82.02
C GLY A 767 43.56 -12.50 81.09
N GLU A 768 42.39 -13.13 81.26
CA GLU A 768 41.94 -14.25 80.43
C GLU A 768 41.10 -13.79 79.24
N ASN A 769 41.19 -14.54 78.14
CA ASN A 769 40.52 -14.20 76.89
C ASN A 769 38.99 -14.38 76.99
N VAL A 770 38.28 -13.43 76.40
CA VAL A 770 36.83 -13.41 76.19
C VAL A 770 36.59 -13.20 74.70
N THR A 771 35.80 -14.08 74.10
CA THR A 771 35.42 -14.00 72.68
C THR A 771 34.04 -13.36 72.56
N PHE A 772 33.95 -12.31 71.76
CA PHE A 772 32.73 -11.61 71.40
C PHE A 772 32.34 -11.95 69.96
N THR A 773 31.13 -12.45 69.76
CA THR A 773 30.59 -12.80 68.43
C THR A 773 29.37 -11.95 68.15
N GLY A 774 29.45 -11.12 67.11
CA GLY A 774 28.36 -10.30 66.58
C GLY A 774 27.56 -10.99 65.47
N ALA A 775 26.30 -10.61 65.29
CA ALA A 775 25.51 -10.90 64.10
C ALA A 775 24.75 -9.65 63.67
N ALA A 776 24.65 -9.41 62.37
CA ALA A 776 23.95 -8.27 61.78
C ALA A 776 23.12 -8.70 60.57
N THR A 777 22.17 -7.87 60.19
CA THR A 777 21.32 -8.01 59.00
C THR A 777 21.33 -6.72 58.21
N ASP A 778 21.15 -6.82 56.89
CA ASP A 778 21.06 -5.67 56.00
C ASP A 778 19.84 -5.82 55.07
N PRO A 779 19.10 -4.74 54.75
CA PRO A 779 18.09 -4.76 53.71
C PRO A 779 18.61 -5.24 52.34
N SER A 780 19.88 -4.99 52.03
CA SER A 780 20.56 -5.55 50.86
C SER A 780 21.01 -6.99 51.09
N SER A 781 20.51 -7.87 50.23
CA SER A 781 20.97 -9.26 50.19
C SER A 781 22.41 -9.39 49.70
N ALA A 782 22.90 -8.44 48.88
CA ALA A 782 24.28 -8.44 48.40
C ALA A 782 25.26 -8.08 49.52
N ASP A 783 24.88 -7.17 50.40
CA ASP A 783 25.65 -6.83 51.61
C ASP A 783 25.68 -7.98 52.60
N THR A 784 24.52 -8.60 52.83
CA THR A 784 24.44 -9.79 53.69
C THR A 784 25.30 -10.93 53.12
N ALA A 785 25.36 -11.11 51.80
CA ALA A 785 26.17 -12.13 51.15
C ALA A 785 27.68 -11.81 51.17
N ALA A 786 28.06 -10.54 51.04
CA ALA A 786 29.44 -10.07 51.16
C ALA A 786 29.97 -10.21 52.60
N GLY A 787 29.08 -10.14 53.58
CA GLY A 787 29.38 -10.17 55.00
C GLY A 787 29.82 -8.80 55.53
N PHE A 788 29.75 -8.63 56.85
CA PHE A 788 30.00 -7.35 57.51
C PHE A 788 31.43 -7.24 58.06
N GLY A 789 32.02 -6.05 57.94
CA GLY A 789 33.19 -5.67 58.74
C GLY A 789 32.77 -5.27 60.15
N TRP A 790 33.57 -5.60 61.17
CA TRP A 790 33.21 -5.35 62.57
C TRP A 790 34.25 -4.51 63.30
N ALA A 791 33.83 -3.42 63.93
CA ALA A 791 34.65 -2.65 64.85
C ALA A 791 34.14 -2.87 66.28
N PHE A 792 35.04 -3.04 67.24
CA PHE A 792 34.70 -3.28 68.64
C PHE A 792 35.32 -2.21 69.54
N ASP A 793 34.59 -1.79 70.57
CA ASP A 793 35.01 -0.84 71.59
C ASP A 793 34.96 -1.48 72.98
N THR A 794 36.10 -1.52 73.65
CA THR A 794 36.26 -2.01 75.03
C THR A 794 36.26 -0.90 76.08
N GLY A 795 35.86 0.33 75.73
CA GLY A 795 35.83 1.52 76.57
C GLY A 795 36.83 2.63 76.18
N SER A 796 37.45 2.56 75.00
CA SER A 796 38.44 3.54 74.49
C SER A 796 38.08 4.13 73.11
N GLY A 797 36.89 3.84 72.60
CA GLY A 797 36.45 4.14 71.24
C GLY A 797 36.59 2.95 70.30
N PHE A 798 35.84 2.96 69.20
CA PHE A 798 35.87 1.92 68.17
C PHE A 798 37.22 1.84 67.46
N GLY A 799 37.75 0.62 67.35
CA GLY A 799 38.94 0.32 66.55
C GLY A 799 38.67 0.30 65.04
N ALA A 800 39.66 -0.17 64.26
CA ALA A 800 39.45 -0.43 62.84
C ALA A 800 38.49 -1.61 62.62
N PHE A 801 37.68 -1.54 61.56
CA PHE A 801 36.84 -2.65 61.13
C PHE A 801 37.70 -3.87 60.76
N GLY A 802 37.40 -5.01 61.36
CA GLY A 802 38.12 -6.26 61.22
C GLY A 802 37.20 -7.48 61.30
N SER A 803 37.76 -8.62 61.69
CA SER A 803 37.07 -9.90 61.74
C SER A 803 36.13 -10.03 62.94
N ASN A 804 35.08 -10.83 62.76
CA ASN A 804 34.19 -11.32 63.79
C ASN A 804 34.30 -12.86 63.83
N PRO A 805 34.57 -13.52 64.97
CA PRO A 805 34.54 -12.98 66.34
C PRO A 805 35.78 -12.16 66.75
N PHE A 806 35.61 -11.31 67.77
CA PHE A 806 36.64 -10.49 68.39
C PHE A 806 37.07 -11.04 69.75
N VAL A 807 38.37 -11.19 69.98
CA VAL A 807 38.91 -11.75 71.23
C VAL A 807 39.69 -10.67 71.98
N THR A 808 39.36 -10.46 73.25
CA THR A 808 40.07 -9.51 74.13
C THR A 808 40.18 -10.05 75.55
N SER A 809 40.98 -9.40 76.39
CA SER A 809 41.12 -9.73 77.82
C SER A 809 41.10 -8.46 78.65
N PHE A 810 40.61 -8.55 79.89
CA PHE A 810 40.55 -7.41 80.79
C PHE A 810 41.56 -7.60 81.94
N PRO A 811 42.53 -6.69 82.11
CA PRO A 811 43.66 -6.90 83.03
C PRO A 811 43.28 -6.67 84.50
N THR A 812 42.15 -6.03 84.75
CA THR A 812 41.64 -5.74 86.10
C THR A 812 40.30 -6.40 86.28
N CYS A 813 40.03 -6.86 87.50
CA CYS A 813 38.71 -7.36 87.84
C CYS A 813 37.64 -6.23 87.77
N GLY A 814 36.42 -6.57 87.36
CA GLY A 814 35.33 -5.61 87.15
C GLY A 814 34.21 -6.17 86.29
N THR A 815 33.20 -5.34 86.03
CA THR A 815 32.14 -5.64 85.05
C THR A 815 32.41 -4.82 83.80
N TYR A 816 32.53 -5.50 82.66
CA TYR A 816 32.86 -4.88 81.38
C TYR A 816 31.76 -5.14 80.36
N THR A 817 31.60 -4.22 79.43
CA THR A 817 30.78 -4.38 78.23
C THR A 817 31.64 -4.05 77.02
N VAL A 818 31.38 -4.70 75.89
CA VAL A 818 31.99 -4.35 74.61
C VAL A 818 30.89 -3.87 73.69
N SER A 819 31.09 -2.73 73.05
CA SER A 819 30.20 -2.26 71.99
C SER A 819 30.76 -2.69 70.64
N ALA A 820 29.88 -2.94 69.66
CA ALA A 820 30.26 -3.24 68.29
C ALA A 820 29.52 -2.34 67.30
N GLU A 821 30.19 -2.02 66.19
CA GLU A 821 29.61 -1.46 64.97
C GLU A 821 29.86 -2.44 63.82
N ALA A 822 28.86 -2.61 62.95
CA ALA A 822 28.96 -3.41 61.73
C ALA A 822 28.98 -2.47 60.53
N ARG A 823 29.81 -2.78 59.53
CA ARG A 823 29.88 -2.04 58.28
C ARG A 823 29.61 -2.97 57.10
N ASP A 824 28.71 -2.57 56.23
CA ASP A 824 28.43 -3.25 54.96
C ASP A 824 29.59 -3.08 53.95
N LYS A 825 29.43 -3.60 52.73
CA LYS A 825 30.46 -3.48 51.67
C LYS A 825 30.52 -2.09 51.03
N ASP A 826 29.45 -1.30 51.12
CA ASP A 826 29.34 0.04 50.53
C ASP A 826 29.67 1.17 51.51
N GLY A 827 30.00 0.82 52.75
CA GLY A 827 30.54 1.70 53.77
C GLY A 827 29.53 2.23 54.78
N GLY A 828 28.26 1.80 54.73
CA GLY A 828 27.27 2.11 55.76
C GLY A 828 27.63 1.46 57.08
N VAL A 829 27.57 2.23 58.17
CA VAL A 829 27.95 1.77 59.52
C VAL A 829 26.72 1.76 60.42
N SER A 830 26.48 0.63 61.08
CA SER A 830 25.38 0.45 62.02
C SER A 830 25.49 1.39 63.22
N ASP A 831 24.37 1.64 63.89
CA ASP A 831 24.43 2.18 65.25
C ASP A 831 25.21 1.23 66.19
N PRO A 832 25.94 1.76 67.19
CA PRO A 832 26.62 0.96 68.21
C PRO A 832 25.70 0.00 68.96
N PHE A 833 26.05 -1.28 69.03
CA PHE A 833 25.35 -2.29 69.82
C PHE A 833 26.22 -2.80 70.97
N THR A 834 25.71 -2.74 72.20
CA THR A 834 26.49 -3.09 73.41
C THR A 834 26.18 -4.50 73.90
N SER A 835 27.22 -5.28 74.19
CA SER A 835 27.11 -6.65 74.69
C SER A 835 26.47 -6.69 76.08
N PRO A 836 25.90 -7.84 76.48
CA PRO A 836 25.67 -8.12 77.89
C PRO A 836 26.97 -7.99 78.71
N PRO A 837 26.88 -7.70 80.02
CA PRO A 837 28.06 -7.57 80.86
C PRO A 837 28.87 -8.87 80.98
N VAL A 838 30.18 -8.74 80.90
CA VAL A 838 31.17 -9.78 81.24
C VAL A 838 31.76 -9.44 82.59
N HIS A 839 31.71 -10.40 83.51
CA HIS A 839 32.27 -10.23 84.84
C HIS A 839 33.66 -10.86 84.93
N VAL A 840 34.63 -10.04 85.29
CA VAL A 840 36.04 -10.40 85.39
C VAL A 840 36.43 -10.33 86.86
N TYR A 841 37.05 -11.38 87.38
CA TYR A 841 37.36 -11.52 88.79
C TYR A 841 38.86 -11.73 89.02
N ASP A 842 39.38 -11.30 90.16
CA ASP A 842 40.72 -11.73 90.58
C ASP A 842 40.61 -13.10 91.23
N GLY A 843 41.59 -13.97 90.95
CA GLY A 843 41.68 -15.31 91.53
C GLY A 843 43.06 -15.55 92.11
N SER A 844 43.15 -16.11 93.31
CA SER A 844 44.45 -16.48 93.88
C SER A 844 44.38 -17.75 94.72
N VAL A 845 45.48 -18.50 94.70
CA VAL A 845 45.72 -19.62 95.63
C VAL A 845 46.24 -19.05 96.96
N LEU A 846 45.68 -19.50 98.07
CA LEU A 846 45.97 -19.00 99.42
C LEU A 846 46.85 -19.97 100.25
N PRO A 847 47.59 -19.46 101.25
CA PRO A 847 48.37 -20.28 102.17
C PRO A 847 47.57 -21.41 102.86
N PRO A 848 48.14 -22.62 103.03
CA PRO A 848 49.58 -22.89 103.02
C PRO A 848 50.20 -23.13 101.63
N LEU A 849 49.39 -23.13 100.56
CA LEU A 849 49.90 -23.25 99.20
C LEU A 849 50.31 -21.89 98.65
N THR A 850 51.40 -21.87 97.91
CA THR A 850 51.86 -20.71 97.13
C THR A 850 51.76 -21.08 95.65
N ALA A 851 51.03 -20.28 94.88
CA ALA A 851 50.93 -20.44 93.42
C ALA A 851 52.31 -20.31 92.76
N GLY A 852 52.54 -21.07 91.67
CA GLY A 852 53.80 -21.05 90.93
C GLY A 852 55.04 -21.60 91.67
N ALA A 853 54.89 -22.08 92.90
CA ALA A 853 55.96 -22.71 93.68
C ALA A 853 55.73 -24.22 93.85
N PHE A 854 56.81 -24.97 94.08
CA PHE A 854 56.72 -26.36 94.53
C PHE A 854 56.41 -26.43 96.02
N ASN A 855 55.16 -26.75 96.34
CA ASN A 855 54.66 -26.85 97.70
C ASN A 855 55.06 -28.20 98.30
N VAL A 856 56.07 -28.23 99.17
CA VAL A 856 56.62 -29.48 99.73
C VAL A 856 55.67 -30.08 100.76
N VAL A 857 55.25 -31.33 100.54
CA VAL A 857 54.25 -32.04 101.34
C VAL A 857 54.70 -33.47 101.65
N ASN A 858 54.25 -34.06 102.75
CA ASN A 858 54.50 -35.47 103.05
C ASN A 858 53.49 -36.38 102.35
N ARG A 859 53.85 -37.65 102.11
CA ARG A 859 52.92 -38.66 101.55
C ARG A 859 51.75 -38.85 102.50
N GLY A 860 50.53 -38.93 101.95
CA GLY A 860 49.30 -39.05 102.76
C GLY A 860 48.96 -37.83 103.60
N GLN A 861 49.72 -36.72 103.49
CA GLN A 861 49.40 -35.48 104.20
C GLN A 861 48.08 -34.91 103.68
N VAL A 862 47.30 -34.36 104.59
CA VAL A 862 46.13 -33.57 104.24
C VAL A 862 46.58 -32.14 103.99
N VAL A 863 46.30 -31.63 102.80
CA VAL A 863 46.67 -30.30 102.35
C VAL A 863 45.40 -29.51 102.07
N PRO A 864 45.10 -28.47 102.86
CA PRO A 864 43.97 -27.61 102.56
C PRO A 864 44.31 -26.73 101.36
N VAL A 865 43.81 -27.09 100.19
CA VAL A 865 43.82 -26.24 98.99
C VAL A 865 42.80 -25.14 99.23
N LYS A 866 43.24 -23.88 99.15
CA LYS A 866 42.40 -22.72 99.37
C LYS A 866 42.55 -21.77 98.21
N ILE A 867 41.44 -21.23 97.73
CA ILE A 867 41.44 -20.15 96.74
C ILE A 867 40.53 -19.02 97.21
N THR A 868 40.78 -17.81 96.73
CA THR A 868 39.79 -16.73 96.71
C THR A 868 39.53 -16.32 95.29
N VAL A 869 38.29 -15.95 95.01
CA VAL A 869 37.84 -15.39 93.74
C VAL A 869 36.97 -14.20 94.08
N GLY A 870 37.17 -13.07 93.44
CA GLY A 870 36.31 -11.89 93.60
C GLY A 870 36.98 -10.58 93.27
N CYS A 871 36.24 -9.50 93.42
CA CYS A 871 36.71 -8.13 93.23
C CYS A 871 36.61 -7.38 94.55
N ASN A 872 37.73 -6.92 95.11
CA ASN A 872 37.75 -6.18 96.37
C ASN A 872 37.04 -6.91 97.53
N GLY A 873 37.03 -8.25 97.49
CA GLY A 873 36.28 -9.09 98.41
C GLY A 873 36.10 -10.50 97.86
N PHE A 874 35.56 -11.39 98.67
CA PHE A 874 35.27 -12.77 98.29
C PHE A 874 33.91 -12.87 97.59
N LEU A 875 33.89 -13.47 96.40
CA LEU A 875 32.68 -13.80 95.67
C LEU A 875 32.14 -15.15 96.18
N SER A 876 31.02 -15.11 96.89
CA SER A 876 30.33 -16.30 97.41
C SER A 876 29.43 -16.96 96.37
N GLY A 877 28.99 -18.19 96.65
CA GLY A 877 28.02 -18.91 95.83
C GLY A 877 28.56 -19.53 94.54
N LEU A 878 29.88 -19.52 94.32
CA LEU A 878 30.50 -20.31 93.26
C LEU A 878 30.61 -21.78 93.69
N HIS A 879 30.80 -22.64 92.69
CA HIS A 879 31.13 -24.05 92.87
C HIS A 879 32.45 -24.38 92.15
N PRO A 880 33.61 -23.92 92.65
CA PRO A 880 34.87 -24.13 91.95
C PRO A 880 35.18 -25.62 91.83
N ALA A 881 35.44 -26.09 90.61
CA ALA A 881 35.84 -27.46 90.39
C ALA A 881 37.34 -27.62 90.67
N ILE A 882 37.75 -28.70 91.34
CA ILE A 882 39.15 -29.00 91.65
C ILE A 882 39.54 -30.36 91.05
N SER A 883 40.72 -30.40 90.43
CA SER A 883 41.32 -31.61 89.86
C SER A 883 42.80 -31.72 90.24
N ILE A 884 43.36 -32.93 90.18
CA ILE A 884 44.77 -33.23 90.42
C ILE A 884 45.33 -34.14 89.33
N ARG A 885 46.56 -33.86 88.89
CA ARG A 885 47.30 -34.64 87.90
C ARG A 885 48.72 -34.90 88.39
N SER A 886 49.27 -36.08 88.08
CA SER A 886 50.70 -36.36 88.30
C SER A 886 51.56 -35.60 87.29
N GLY A 887 52.55 -34.86 87.77
CA GLY A 887 53.45 -34.03 86.95
C GLY A 887 53.57 -32.59 87.46
N ASP A 888 54.47 -31.83 86.81
CA ASP A 888 54.53 -30.37 86.95
C ASP A 888 53.35 -29.70 86.21
N TYR A 889 53.14 -28.39 86.41
CA TYR A 889 52.12 -27.65 85.67
C TYR A 889 52.56 -27.45 84.22
N ASP A 890 51.72 -27.88 83.29
CA ASP A 890 51.90 -27.70 81.85
C ASP A 890 50.67 -26.96 81.30
N PRO A 891 50.80 -25.67 80.92
CA PRO A 891 49.69 -24.88 80.43
C PRO A 891 49.21 -25.31 79.04
N SER A 892 49.95 -26.16 78.31
CA SER A 892 49.53 -26.67 77.00
C SER A 892 48.57 -27.85 77.07
N VAL A 893 48.44 -28.47 78.24
CA VAL A 893 47.50 -29.58 78.46
C VAL A 893 46.15 -29.01 78.84
N ASP A 894 45.13 -29.37 78.07
CA ASP A 894 43.74 -28.97 78.30
C ASP A 894 43.33 -29.24 79.77
N PRO A 895 42.80 -28.25 80.51
CA PRO A 895 42.23 -28.46 81.84
C PRO A 895 41.13 -29.54 81.91
N GLY A 896 40.50 -29.86 80.79
CA GLY A 896 39.54 -30.97 80.63
C GLY A 896 40.18 -32.31 80.27
N ASP A 897 41.50 -32.40 80.13
CA ASP A 897 42.22 -33.63 79.79
C ASP A 897 41.99 -34.72 80.87
N PRO A 898 41.73 -35.98 80.47
CA PRO A 898 41.41 -37.07 81.40
C PRO A 898 42.54 -37.44 82.38
N SER A 899 43.77 -36.97 82.15
CA SER A 899 44.88 -37.11 83.12
C SER A 899 44.71 -36.25 84.38
N TYR A 900 43.86 -35.23 84.33
CA TYR A 900 43.37 -34.53 85.51
C TYR A 900 42.20 -35.30 86.12
N THR A 901 42.44 -35.86 87.30
CA THR A 901 41.47 -36.66 88.04
C THR A 901 40.88 -35.88 89.21
N VAL A 902 39.71 -36.29 89.70
CA VAL A 902 39.12 -35.69 90.90
C VAL A 902 39.95 -36.09 92.12
N PRO A 903 40.52 -35.13 92.89
CA PRO A 903 41.29 -35.46 94.08
C PRO A 903 40.40 -36.07 95.16
N VAL A 904 40.99 -36.94 95.99
CA VAL A 904 40.32 -37.48 97.17
C VAL A 904 40.38 -36.43 98.30
N SER A 905 39.24 -36.16 98.96
CA SER A 905 39.22 -35.41 100.22
C SER A 905 39.05 -36.35 101.41
N VAL A 906 39.65 -35.97 102.55
CA VAL A 906 39.45 -36.64 103.86
C VAL A 906 38.39 -35.96 104.73
N SER A 907 37.79 -34.87 104.26
CA SER A 907 36.79 -34.10 104.99
C SER A 907 35.39 -34.42 104.47
N GLY A 908 34.51 -34.91 105.36
CA GLY A 908 33.10 -35.14 105.02
C GLY A 908 32.30 -33.87 104.69
N ALA A 909 32.89 -32.68 104.93
CA ALA A 909 32.31 -31.41 104.51
C ALA A 909 32.57 -31.07 103.03
N ASP A 910 33.55 -31.72 102.39
CA ASP A 910 33.93 -31.41 101.01
C ASP A 910 33.17 -32.32 100.03
N THR A 911 32.65 -31.74 98.96
CA THR A 911 31.99 -32.49 97.88
C THR A 911 33.04 -32.95 96.87
N SER A 912 33.02 -34.22 96.45
CA SER A 912 33.99 -34.78 95.50
C SER A 912 34.18 -33.88 94.26
N GLY A 913 35.40 -33.38 94.03
CA GLY A 913 35.74 -32.53 92.88
C GLY A 913 35.24 -31.08 92.93
N VAL A 914 34.59 -30.65 94.01
CA VAL A 914 34.06 -29.29 94.15
C VAL A 914 34.54 -28.68 95.46
N MET A 915 35.13 -27.50 95.39
CA MET A 915 35.59 -26.76 96.57
C MET A 915 34.38 -26.16 97.29
N ARG A 916 34.35 -26.29 98.61
CA ARG A 916 33.29 -25.68 99.43
C ARG A 916 33.66 -24.28 99.85
N GLU A 917 32.66 -23.42 99.99
CA GLU A 917 32.82 -22.11 100.60
C GLU A 917 33.07 -22.25 102.12
N SER A 918 34.00 -21.45 102.66
CA SER A 918 34.33 -21.45 104.09
C SER A 918 35.10 -20.19 104.50
N ASP A 919 34.52 -19.37 105.36
CA ASP A 919 35.18 -18.18 105.94
C ASP A 919 35.86 -17.28 104.89
N GLY A 920 35.11 -16.83 103.88
CA GLY A 920 35.60 -15.89 102.86
C GLY A 920 36.63 -16.44 101.87
N LYS A 921 36.62 -17.76 101.64
CA LYS A 921 37.48 -18.48 100.68
C LYS A 921 36.80 -19.77 100.27
N TYR A 922 37.21 -20.35 99.14
CA TYR A 922 36.87 -21.73 98.81
C TYR A 922 37.99 -22.64 99.29
N MET A 923 37.63 -23.79 99.85
CA MET A 923 38.60 -24.74 100.37
C MET A 923 38.27 -26.19 100.03
N TYR A 924 39.31 -27.00 99.93
CA TYR A 924 39.26 -28.43 99.71
C TYR A 924 40.40 -29.11 100.46
N ASN A 925 40.10 -30.04 101.36
CA ASN A 925 41.08 -30.77 102.17
C ASN A 925 41.62 -31.96 101.38
N LEU A 926 42.46 -31.64 100.40
CA LEU A 926 43.05 -32.60 99.49
C LEU A 926 43.92 -33.60 100.23
N ALA A 927 43.65 -34.89 100.03
CA ALA A 927 44.51 -35.98 100.47
C ALA A 927 45.65 -36.14 99.46
N VAL A 928 46.89 -35.88 99.89
CA VAL A 928 48.05 -36.10 99.03
C VAL A 928 48.19 -37.61 98.78
N PRO A 929 48.35 -38.07 97.52
CA PRO A 929 48.50 -39.48 97.20
C PRO A 929 49.56 -40.18 98.09
N SER A 930 49.19 -41.28 98.73
CA SER A 930 50.04 -42.00 99.70
C SER A 930 51.10 -42.89 99.04
N ASP A 931 50.88 -43.23 97.77
CA ASP A 931 51.72 -44.06 96.91
C ASP A 931 52.77 -43.26 96.10
N GLY A 932 52.73 -41.93 96.14
CA GLY A 932 53.65 -41.07 95.39
C GLY A 932 55.12 -41.22 95.81
N ALA A 933 56.02 -41.38 94.83
CA ALA A 933 57.47 -41.50 95.08
C ALA A 933 58.08 -40.22 95.69
N ALA A 934 59.21 -40.35 96.38
CA ALA A 934 59.90 -39.22 97.01
C ALA A 934 60.37 -38.23 95.92
N GLY A 935 59.96 -36.96 96.01
CA GLY A 935 60.22 -35.95 94.99
C GLY A 935 59.20 -35.88 93.83
N ALA A 936 58.17 -36.73 93.79
CA ALA A 936 57.11 -36.67 92.78
C ALA A 936 56.33 -35.34 92.84
N LEU A 937 55.86 -34.88 91.68
CA LEU A 937 55.08 -33.65 91.52
C LEU A 937 53.62 -33.97 91.22
N TYR A 938 52.71 -33.17 91.77
CA TYR A 938 51.30 -33.22 91.44
C TYR A 938 50.74 -31.82 91.25
N THR A 939 50.18 -31.54 90.09
CA THR A 939 49.51 -30.28 89.77
C THR A 939 48.07 -30.36 90.24
N VAL A 940 47.68 -29.42 91.11
CA VAL A 940 46.31 -29.15 91.50
C VAL A 940 45.80 -28.01 90.67
N LEU A 941 44.66 -28.21 90.01
CA LEU A 941 44.03 -27.24 89.13
C LEU A 941 42.62 -26.93 89.65
N VAL A 942 42.28 -25.66 89.68
CA VAL A 942 41.01 -25.16 90.20
C VAL A 942 40.34 -24.28 89.15
N ARG A 943 39.07 -24.54 88.88
CA ARG A 943 38.23 -23.84 87.91
C ARG A 943 37.13 -23.10 88.64
N PRO A 944 37.31 -21.80 88.93
CA PRO A 944 36.39 -20.99 89.73
C PRO A 944 34.92 -21.07 89.31
N PHE A 945 34.66 -21.11 88.01
CA PHE A 945 33.31 -21.04 87.43
C PHE A 945 32.78 -22.39 86.93
N GLY A 946 33.41 -23.51 87.32
CA GLY A 946 32.93 -24.88 87.06
C GLY A 946 33.05 -25.38 85.61
N GLY A 947 33.36 -24.52 84.63
CA GLY A 947 33.51 -24.85 83.21
C GLY A 947 34.91 -25.33 82.80
N ALA A 948 35.28 -25.14 81.53
CA ALA A 948 36.61 -25.44 80.97
C ALA A 948 37.58 -24.23 81.04
N SER A 949 37.10 -23.08 81.52
CA SER A 949 37.77 -21.78 81.47
C SER A 949 37.86 -21.16 82.87
N PRO A 950 38.69 -20.11 83.00
CA PRO A 950 40.12 -20.14 83.33
C PRO A 950 40.47 -20.78 84.67
N THR A 951 41.76 -21.10 84.87
CA THR A 951 42.20 -21.99 85.95
C THR A 951 43.22 -21.35 86.88
N LEU A 952 43.04 -21.53 88.19
CA LEU A 952 44.10 -21.35 89.17
C LEU A 952 44.84 -22.67 89.36
N TYR A 953 46.14 -22.64 89.63
CA TYR A 953 46.91 -23.87 89.85
C TYR A 953 47.92 -23.75 91.00
N ALA A 954 48.27 -24.89 91.58
CA ALA A 954 49.36 -25.05 92.52
C ALA A 954 50.02 -26.42 92.34
N VAL A 955 51.34 -26.50 92.47
CA VAL A 955 52.07 -27.76 92.33
C VAL A 955 52.53 -28.26 93.69
N LEU A 956 52.17 -29.49 94.04
CA LEU A 956 52.60 -30.20 95.23
C LEU A 956 53.85 -31.02 94.92
N LYS A 957 54.79 -31.09 95.86
CA LYS A 957 56.02 -31.89 95.74
C LYS A 957 56.19 -32.79 96.95
N ILE A 958 56.26 -34.10 96.74
CA ILE A 958 56.46 -35.06 97.82
C ILE A 958 57.85 -34.87 98.42
N LYS A 959 57.92 -34.67 99.75
CA LYS A 959 59.17 -34.50 100.51
C LYS A 959 60.08 -35.71 100.30
N LYS A 960 61.37 -35.43 100.07
CA LYS A 960 62.41 -36.44 99.89
C LYS A 960 62.64 -37.28 101.13
#